data_AF-A0AA88XTN6-F1
#
_entry.id   AF-A0AA88XTN6-F1
#
_cell.length_a   1.000
_cell.length_b   1.000
_cell.length_c   1.000
_cell.angle_alpha   90.00
_cell.angle_beta   90.00
_cell.angle_gamma   90.00
#
_symmetry.space_group_name_H-M   'P 1'
#
loop_
_entity.id
_entity.type
_entity.pdbx_description
1 polymer ?
#
loop_
_entity_poly.entity_id
_entity_poly.type
_entity_poly.pdbx_seq_one_letter_code
_entity_poly.pdbx_strand_id
1 'polypeptide(L)'
;MITLTGLRGEYNIEGFGQKFIGVEQGGVLELHGDERLSWTKLNRTVPKVSKKYGILFHHKACSSINKAKDSWFQGLAVYVVDTDSMEKQYGAFYLSGHDKEWTERGTPIKPGKVVMISVQNSLNRGADLYAVYDAVEEFAFGAVTGKSKIRRVGAKDAYAMILISGDPASPVELVDTRDNRKDHTRVSLNYTMFDRMLKFTAISVVYDVNWKTYVDFYIKDTEYTYPVLDVASDASSWKPGDKIVVTSTDYSWTQAEIGVVIHCPLCSKYQIRIDLEPSYTHWGEIIENVDMRGEVALLSRDIVVQGEMEDSCPVKNGNCDEYSYDTFGGHIQKMAFILTKMPPGAFSFHKHSLSGFIISGMLAINNVRTPSTFWIVNPLTNVRNNVAAGSEHTGFWFLFPDEPLGPSRTLQMMHYDEARHTPILEINNNVAHSNIVVRQFLRINIDQKLMDDYSVGSVNYYQPRFNASDPDSMEKEVLIYRMTVYFYRMADSARGVTFASHHPLIGFVVYDGPLYLQHVWFNHFVTNNNYTSSAIGFKLHNEFSSSAISAVSGLRFGFDDGGKSLGLRIFDGNGSIPGYSDYDGDVEATIRDLDGSLTSYPDTQLVRVRPFYLTKECVIRWHWNLALCPHHYTKLNVVEEDSFAAYVNYKRSSMPFMVRDDIPGVNETRTGTASSDFMLILGQSYSYSLHWTSNIPQTFHLSARGIEKKLSSTVRVGICLPRNCTFDLHSWTPKWLPTIKDWVRVTTLDEAGWGFGRG
;
A
#
# COMPACT_ATOMS: atom_id res chain seq x y z
N MET A 1 -17.61 -5.51 21.48
CA MET A 1 -16.37 -5.46 22.29
C MET A 1 -16.41 -6.66 23.22
N ILE A 2 -15.32 -7.45 23.24
CA ILE A 2 -15.09 -8.58 24.14
C ILE A 2 -13.97 -8.17 25.09
N THR A 3 -14.26 -8.08 26.38
CA THR A 3 -13.27 -7.76 27.40
C THR A 3 -12.84 -9.04 28.10
N LEU A 4 -11.54 -9.32 28.12
CA LEU A 4 -10.93 -10.47 28.78
C LEU A 4 -10.46 -10.04 30.17
N THR A 5 -11.03 -10.67 31.20
CA THR A 5 -10.77 -10.33 32.61
C THR A 5 -9.86 -11.37 33.28
N GLY A 6 -9.20 -11.00 34.38
CA GLY A 6 -8.33 -11.89 35.16
C GLY A 6 -7.11 -11.17 35.73
N LEU A 7 -6.45 -11.76 36.74
CA LEU A 7 -5.20 -11.23 37.29
C LEU A 7 -3.99 -12.04 36.82
N ARG A 8 -2.89 -11.36 36.58
CA ARG A 8 -1.64 -11.93 36.08
C ARG A 8 -1.06 -12.92 37.08
N GLY A 9 -0.84 -14.15 36.61
CA GLY A 9 -0.27 -15.24 37.41
C GLY A 9 -1.28 -16.02 38.24
N GLU A 10 -2.56 -15.62 38.32
CA GLU A 10 -3.58 -16.40 39.02
C GLU A 10 -4.01 -17.63 38.22
N TYR A 11 -4.13 -17.49 36.89
CA TYR A 11 -4.65 -18.54 36.04
C TYR A 11 -3.92 -18.58 34.70
N ASN A 12 -3.40 -19.75 34.36
CA ASN A 12 -2.65 -20.00 33.13
C ASN A 12 -3.03 -21.37 32.59
N ILE A 13 -3.48 -21.42 31.32
CA ILE A 13 -3.75 -22.69 30.65
C ILE A 13 -2.54 -23.04 29.80
N GLU A 14 -2.01 -24.25 29.99
CA GLU A 14 -0.90 -24.79 29.20
C GLU A 14 -1.22 -24.72 27.70
N GLY A 15 -0.31 -24.13 26.91
CA GLY A 15 -0.50 -23.89 25.48
C GLY A 15 -1.35 -22.67 25.09
N PHE A 16 -2.09 -22.05 26.03
CA PHE A 16 -2.95 -20.90 25.76
C PHE A 16 -2.55 -19.60 26.50
N GLY A 17 -1.80 -19.71 27.59
CA GLY A 17 -1.37 -18.56 28.38
C GLY A 17 -2.44 -18.03 29.32
N GLN A 18 -2.44 -16.70 29.52
CA GLN A 18 -3.35 -15.96 30.42
C GLN A 18 -4.17 -14.96 29.60
N LYS A 19 -5.43 -14.68 30.01
CA LYS A 19 -6.39 -13.79 29.32
C LYS A 19 -6.45 -14.04 27.81
N PHE A 20 -7.13 -15.11 27.40
CA PHE A 20 -7.14 -15.54 26.00
C PHE A 20 -8.53 -15.98 25.52
N ILE A 21 -8.74 -15.95 24.21
CA ILE A 21 -9.79 -16.72 23.52
C ILE A 21 -9.08 -17.86 22.81
N GLY A 22 -9.30 -19.08 23.30
CA GLY A 22 -8.54 -20.25 22.89
C GLY A 22 -9.41 -21.25 22.17
N VAL A 23 -8.90 -21.83 21.09
CA VAL A 23 -9.53 -22.97 20.43
C VAL A 23 -8.54 -24.12 20.30
N GLU A 24 -8.92 -25.27 20.84
CA GLU A 24 -8.14 -26.51 20.77
C GLU A 24 -8.09 -27.09 19.35
N GLN A 25 -7.25 -28.10 19.16
CA GLN A 25 -7.05 -28.76 17.87
C GLN A 25 -8.38 -29.30 17.31
N GLY A 26 -8.63 -29.04 16.02
CA GLY A 26 -9.88 -29.42 15.35
C GLY A 26 -11.06 -28.45 15.58
N GLY A 27 -10.92 -27.50 16.51
CA GLY A 27 -11.92 -26.46 16.74
C GLY A 27 -11.86 -25.33 15.72
N VAL A 28 -12.98 -24.60 15.63
CA VAL A 28 -13.16 -23.41 14.77
C VAL A 28 -13.60 -22.25 15.67
N LEU A 29 -12.82 -21.15 15.68
CA LEU A 29 -13.29 -19.88 16.24
C LEU A 29 -13.91 -19.05 15.13
N GLU A 30 -15.19 -18.73 15.24
CA GLU A 30 -15.83 -17.75 14.37
C GLU A 30 -16.31 -16.56 15.20
N LEU A 31 -15.73 -15.38 14.96
CA LEU A 31 -16.16 -14.14 15.59
C LEU A 31 -17.05 -13.38 14.60
N HIS A 32 -18.32 -13.28 14.94
CA HIS A 32 -19.32 -12.57 14.14
C HIS A 32 -19.77 -11.33 14.91
N GLY A 33 -19.61 -10.16 14.29
CA GLY A 33 -20.35 -8.96 14.70
C GLY A 33 -21.71 -8.93 14.01
N ASP A 34 -22.45 -7.84 14.18
CA ASP A 34 -23.68 -7.62 13.42
C ASP A 34 -23.43 -7.79 11.91
N GLU A 35 -24.40 -8.39 11.22
CA GLU A 35 -24.37 -8.50 9.76
C GLU A 35 -24.60 -7.13 9.15
N ARG A 36 -23.50 -6.51 8.70
CA ARG A 36 -23.47 -5.19 8.08
C ARG A 36 -22.79 -5.29 6.73
N LEU A 37 -23.09 -4.38 5.82
CA LEU A 37 -22.30 -4.21 4.60
C LEU A 37 -20.91 -3.69 5.00
N SER A 38 -19.83 -4.40 4.67
CA SER A 38 -18.46 -3.93 4.99
C SER A 38 -18.03 -2.76 4.12
N TRP A 39 -18.25 -2.89 2.82
CA TRP A 39 -17.88 -1.90 1.82
C TRP A 39 -18.67 -2.09 0.54
N THR A 40 -18.62 -1.08 -0.31
CA THR A 40 -19.23 -1.05 -1.63
C THR A 40 -18.43 -0.10 -2.53
N LYS A 41 -18.91 0.15 -3.74
CA LYS A 41 -18.33 1.13 -4.65
C LYS A 41 -19.31 2.25 -4.90
N LEU A 42 -18.77 3.43 -5.18
CA LEU A 42 -19.54 4.53 -5.74
C LEU A 42 -20.24 4.07 -7.03
N ASN A 43 -21.43 4.60 -7.26
CA ASN A 43 -22.18 4.43 -8.51
C ASN A 43 -22.31 5.75 -9.27
N ARG A 44 -21.85 6.86 -8.67
CA ARG A 44 -21.78 8.19 -9.26
C ARG A 44 -20.57 8.94 -8.70
N THR A 45 -19.95 9.77 -9.53
CA THR A 45 -18.79 10.59 -9.16
C THR A 45 -19.16 11.63 -8.10
N VAL A 46 -18.33 11.73 -7.06
CA VAL A 46 -18.42 12.74 -5.98
C VAL A 46 -17.38 13.83 -6.28
N PRO A 47 -17.80 15.03 -6.69
CA PRO A 47 -16.87 16.09 -7.06
C PRO A 47 -16.24 16.74 -5.81
N LYS A 48 -14.98 17.15 -5.93
CA LYS A 48 -14.34 18.03 -4.94
C LYS A 48 -15.12 19.34 -4.76
N VAL A 49 -15.17 19.83 -3.53
CA VAL A 49 -15.72 21.15 -3.22
C VAL A 49 -14.83 22.23 -3.82
N SER A 50 -15.41 23.06 -4.67
CA SER A 50 -14.72 24.09 -5.44
C SER A 50 -15.69 25.20 -5.85
N LYS A 51 -15.19 26.27 -6.48
CA LYS A 51 -16.05 27.33 -7.04
C LYS A 51 -17.07 26.83 -8.06
N LYS A 52 -16.76 25.73 -8.75
CA LYS A 52 -17.69 25.10 -9.70
C LYS A 52 -18.73 24.21 -8.99
N TYR A 53 -18.36 23.66 -7.84
CA TYR A 53 -19.10 22.63 -7.13
C TYR A 53 -19.10 22.93 -5.64
N GLY A 54 -20.14 23.56 -5.12
CA GLY A 54 -20.34 23.72 -3.69
C GLY A 54 -19.85 25.02 -3.06
N ILE A 55 -18.84 25.75 -3.58
CA ILE A 55 -18.49 27.07 -3.05
C ILE A 55 -19.36 28.13 -3.74
N LEU A 56 -20.42 28.55 -3.06
CA LEU A 56 -21.30 29.64 -3.50
C LEU A 56 -20.64 31.00 -3.24
N PHE A 57 -19.80 31.08 -2.21
CA PHE A 57 -19.13 32.31 -1.84
C PHE A 57 -17.79 32.10 -1.12
N HIS A 58 -16.84 33.01 -1.40
CA HIS A 58 -15.60 33.20 -0.65
C HIS A 58 -15.27 34.70 -0.56
N HIS A 59 -15.08 35.23 0.66
CA HIS A 59 -14.92 36.68 0.85
C HIS A 59 -13.73 37.30 0.11
N LYS A 60 -12.58 36.61 0.01
CA LYS A 60 -11.42 37.14 -0.73
C LYS A 60 -11.63 37.26 -2.24
N ALA A 61 -12.71 36.67 -2.76
CA ALA A 61 -13.09 36.81 -4.16
C ALA A 61 -13.89 38.11 -4.44
N CYS A 62 -14.34 38.84 -3.41
CA CYS A 62 -15.05 40.10 -3.58
C CYS A 62 -14.12 41.24 -4.03
N SER A 63 -14.56 42.00 -5.03
CA SER A 63 -13.87 43.21 -5.52
C SER A 63 -13.96 44.38 -4.53
N SER A 64 -14.91 44.36 -3.59
CA SER A 64 -15.13 45.39 -2.57
C SER A 64 -14.16 45.31 -1.39
N ILE A 65 -13.42 44.20 -1.23
CA ILE A 65 -12.44 44.05 -0.16
C ILE A 65 -11.09 44.58 -0.64
N ASN A 66 -10.55 45.57 0.07
CA ASN A 66 -9.18 46.01 -0.14
C ASN A 66 -8.21 44.89 0.28
N LYS A 67 -7.70 44.13 -0.69
CA LYS A 67 -6.80 42.99 -0.48
C LYS A 67 -5.53 43.34 0.31
N ALA A 68 -5.09 44.59 0.28
CA ALA A 68 -3.97 45.07 1.09
C ALA A 68 -4.34 45.27 2.57
N LYS A 69 -5.61 45.59 2.87
CA LYS A 69 -6.11 45.66 4.26
C LYS A 69 -6.37 44.27 4.82
N ASP A 70 -6.95 43.36 4.04
CA ASP A 70 -7.23 41.97 4.45
C ASP A 70 -5.97 41.17 4.83
N SER A 71 -4.80 41.52 4.28
CA SER A 71 -3.55 40.78 4.57
C SER A 71 -2.81 41.24 5.83
N TRP A 72 -3.13 42.42 6.37
CA TRP A 72 -2.37 43.06 7.48
C TRP A 72 -3.26 43.47 8.65
N PHE A 73 -4.55 43.15 8.56
CA PHE A 73 -5.50 43.56 9.58
C PHE A 73 -5.29 42.81 10.90
N GLN A 74 -5.46 43.55 11.99
CA GLN A 74 -5.39 43.04 13.35
C GLN A 74 -6.67 43.41 14.10
N GLY A 75 -7.46 42.41 14.48
CA GLY A 75 -8.70 42.61 15.22
C GLY A 75 -9.81 41.63 14.84
N LEU A 76 -11.07 42.08 14.90
CA LEU A 76 -12.24 41.29 14.47
C LEU A 76 -12.55 41.54 13.00
N ALA A 77 -12.53 40.48 12.21
CA ALA A 77 -13.12 40.46 10.88
C ALA A 77 -14.59 40.02 11.00
N VAL A 78 -15.51 40.85 10.55
CA VAL A 78 -16.96 40.59 10.60
C VAL A 78 -17.53 40.58 9.21
N TYR A 79 -18.24 39.51 8.86
CA TYR A 79 -18.89 39.32 7.58
C TYR A 79 -20.39 39.09 7.76
N VAL A 80 -21.21 39.85 7.05
CA VAL A 80 -22.67 39.79 7.21
C VAL A 80 -23.29 39.35 5.89
N VAL A 81 -24.14 38.34 5.95
CA VAL A 81 -24.74 37.69 4.79
C VAL A 81 -26.25 37.86 4.83
N ASP A 82 -26.78 38.37 3.73
CA ASP A 82 -28.19 38.29 3.41
C ASP A 82 -28.49 36.98 2.66
N THR A 83 -29.15 36.05 3.32
CA THR A 83 -29.49 34.73 2.76
C THR A 83 -30.65 34.78 1.78
N ASP A 84 -31.45 35.85 1.76
CA ASP A 84 -32.59 35.99 0.84
C ASP A 84 -32.15 36.50 -0.52
N SER A 85 -31.30 37.53 -0.55
CA SER A 85 -30.88 38.17 -1.80
C SER A 85 -29.62 37.55 -2.40
N MET A 86 -28.70 37.01 -1.58
CA MET A 86 -27.38 36.51 -1.98
C MET A 86 -26.49 37.50 -2.79
N GLU A 87 -27.02 38.64 -3.25
CA GLU A 87 -26.43 39.57 -4.22
C GLU A 87 -25.57 40.67 -3.58
N LYS A 88 -25.71 40.92 -2.27
CA LYS A 88 -24.86 41.86 -1.51
C LYS A 88 -24.64 41.36 -0.09
N GLN A 89 -23.49 40.76 0.14
CA GLN A 89 -23.02 40.56 1.49
C GLN A 89 -22.67 41.92 2.08
N TYR A 90 -23.23 42.22 3.23
CA TYR A 90 -22.89 43.41 3.98
C TYR A 90 -21.39 43.33 4.31
N GLY A 91 -20.67 44.43 4.05
CA GLY A 91 -19.22 44.46 3.92
C GLY A 91 -18.42 43.88 5.09
N ALA A 92 -17.14 43.63 4.83
CA ALA A 92 -16.19 43.24 5.86
C ALA A 92 -15.90 44.43 6.79
N PHE A 93 -16.20 44.28 8.08
CA PHE A 93 -15.75 45.22 9.11
C PHE A 93 -14.52 44.65 9.80
N TYR A 94 -13.54 45.52 10.00
CA TYR A 94 -12.25 45.19 10.55
C TYR A 94 -12.06 46.11 11.77
N LEU A 95 -12.32 45.58 12.96
CA LEU A 95 -12.33 46.35 14.20
C LEU A 95 -11.04 46.19 14.99
N SER A 96 -10.23 47.25 15.09
CA SER A 96 -9.08 47.27 15.98
C SER A 96 -9.49 47.76 17.38
N GLY A 97 -8.72 47.42 18.42
CA GLY A 97 -8.99 47.88 19.79
C GLY A 97 -8.93 49.40 19.99
N HIS A 98 -8.58 50.18 18.96
CA HIS A 98 -8.57 51.64 18.97
C HIS A 98 -9.77 52.27 18.25
N ASP A 99 -10.51 51.50 17.45
CA ASP A 99 -11.59 52.03 16.61
C ASP A 99 -12.92 52.02 17.37
N LYS A 100 -13.43 53.20 17.74
CA LYS A 100 -14.83 53.40 18.18
C LYS A 100 -15.85 53.16 17.05
N GLU A 101 -15.43 52.61 15.91
CA GLU A 101 -16.25 52.49 14.70
C GLU A 101 -17.46 51.56 14.86
N TRP A 102 -17.38 50.48 15.66
CA TRP A 102 -18.54 49.61 15.94
C TRP A 102 -19.65 50.37 16.68
N THR A 103 -19.29 51.30 17.58
CA THR A 103 -20.22 52.11 18.37
C THR A 103 -20.73 53.35 17.64
N GLU A 104 -19.99 53.89 16.66
CA GLU A 104 -20.27 55.22 16.08
C GLU A 104 -20.74 55.19 14.60
N ARG A 105 -20.55 54.09 13.86
CA ARG A 105 -20.82 54.04 12.39
C ARG A 105 -21.63 52.84 11.86
N GLY A 106 -22.10 51.94 12.72
CA GLY A 106 -22.89 50.80 12.27
C GLY A 106 -24.25 51.22 11.73
N THR A 107 -24.47 51.18 10.41
CA THR A 107 -25.82 50.93 9.90
C THR A 107 -26.38 49.71 10.64
N PRO A 108 -27.55 49.79 11.29
CA PRO A 108 -28.12 48.66 12.03
C PRO A 108 -28.17 47.43 11.12
N ILE A 109 -27.48 46.36 11.50
CA ILE A 109 -27.63 45.08 10.81
C ILE A 109 -29.08 44.66 11.06
N LYS A 110 -29.84 44.50 9.97
CA LYS A 110 -31.25 44.08 10.08
C LYS A 110 -31.32 42.69 10.72
N PRO A 111 -32.35 42.41 11.54
CA PRO A 111 -32.59 41.07 12.04
C PRO A 111 -32.71 40.04 10.90
N GLY A 112 -32.33 38.79 11.18
CA GLY A 112 -32.40 37.66 10.24
C GLY A 112 -31.20 37.52 9.30
N LYS A 113 -30.14 38.31 9.46
CA LYS A 113 -28.89 38.17 8.68
C LYS A 113 -27.89 37.27 9.38
N VAL A 114 -27.19 36.42 8.63
CA VAL A 114 -26.12 35.57 9.19
C VAL A 114 -24.86 36.39 9.34
N VAL A 115 -24.25 36.40 10.52
CA VAL A 115 -23.02 37.14 10.80
C VAL A 115 -21.94 36.17 11.22
N MET A 116 -20.81 36.22 10.52
CA MET A 116 -19.60 35.46 10.79
C MET A 116 -18.54 36.40 11.32
N ILE A 117 -17.95 36.08 12.47
CA ILE A 117 -16.92 36.86 13.12
C ILE A 117 -15.70 35.97 13.27
N SER A 118 -14.50 36.48 12.99
CA SER A 118 -13.25 35.77 13.23
C SER A 118 -12.14 36.72 13.61
N VAL A 119 -11.24 36.27 14.50
CA VAL A 119 -10.07 37.06 14.88
C VAL A 119 -8.99 36.90 13.83
N GLN A 120 -8.44 38.04 13.39
CA GLN A 120 -7.22 38.09 12.60
C GLN A 120 -6.11 38.70 13.44
N ASN A 121 -5.01 37.97 13.57
CA ASN A 121 -3.74 38.34 14.20
C ASN A 121 -3.83 38.41 15.73
N SER A 122 -4.50 39.40 16.30
CA SER A 122 -4.69 39.50 17.76
C SER A 122 -5.73 40.57 18.09
N LEU A 123 -6.55 40.33 19.09
CA LEU A 123 -7.37 41.38 19.71
C LEU A 123 -6.56 42.29 20.65
N ASN A 124 -5.43 41.79 21.17
CA ASN A 124 -4.72 42.39 22.30
C ASN A 124 -3.32 42.91 21.92
N ARG A 125 -3.21 44.24 21.77
CA ARG A 125 -1.95 45.00 21.89
C ARG A 125 -2.16 46.17 22.87
N GLY A 126 -2.50 45.86 24.13
CA GLY A 126 -2.49 46.85 25.22
C GLY A 126 -3.66 47.82 25.28
N ALA A 127 -4.81 47.47 24.70
CA ALA A 127 -6.06 48.24 24.78
C ALA A 127 -7.07 47.60 25.76
N ASP A 128 -7.96 48.40 26.34
CA ASP A 128 -9.12 47.91 27.11
C ASP A 128 -10.17 47.34 26.15
N LEU A 129 -10.36 46.02 26.19
CA LEU A 129 -11.26 45.29 25.30
C LEU A 129 -12.66 45.06 25.88
N TYR A 130 -12.94 45.47 27.12
CA TYR A 130 -14.25 45.24 27.74
C TYR A 130 -15.38 45.87 26.92
N ALA A 131 -15.19 47.08 26.39
CA ALA A 131 -16.17 47.72 25.52
C ALA A 131 -16.44 46.94 24.22
N VAL A 132 -15.42 46.28 23.65
CA VAL A 132 -15.57 45.44 22.45
C VAL A 132 -16.32 44.16 22.80
N TYR A 133 -15.99 43.53 23.93
CA TYR A 133 -16.67 42.33 24.40
C TYR A 133 -18.14 42.60 24.72
N ASP A 134 -18.42 43.69 25.43
CA ASP A 134 -19.78 44.10 25.77
C ASP A 134 -20.58 44.38 24.48
N ALA A 135 -19.99 45.07 23.50
CA ALA A 135 -20.64 45.34 22.23
C ALA A 135 -20.90 44.07 21.40
N VAL A 136 -19.97 43.11 21.38
CA VAL A 136 -20.17 41.83 20.69
C VAL A 136 -21.21 40.99 21.41
N GLU A 137 -21.23 40.98 22.74
CA GLU A 137 -22.23 40.24 23.51
C GLU A 137 -23.63 40.85 23.39
N GLU A 138 -23.75 42.17 23.48
CA GLU A 138 -25.01 42.87 23.26
C GLU A 138 -25.53 42.60 21.84
N PHE A 139 -24.65 42.56 20.84
CA PHE A 139 -25.04 42.25 19.46
C PHE A 139 -25.44 40.79 19.26
N ALA A 140 -24.67 39.85 19.80
CA ALA A 140 -24.86 38.41 19.58
C ALA A 140 -25.99 37.83 20.46
N PHE A 141 -26.06 38.24 21.72
CA PHE A 141 -26.95 37.68 22.74
C PHE A 141 -28.05 38.65 23.18
N GLY A 142 -28.08 39.90 22.68
CA GLY A 142 -29.07 40.91 23.08
C GLY A 142 -28.87 41.44 24.51
N ALA A 143 -27.79 41.06 25.18
CA ALA A 143 -27.41 41.50 26.51
C ALA A 143 -25.92 41.22 26.76
N VAL A 144 -25.27 42.06 27.56
CA VAL A 144 -23.96 41.76 28.14
C VAL A 144 -24.09 40.60 29.15
N THR A 145 -23.64 39.40 28.75
CA THR A 145 -23.81 38.17 29.57
C THR A 145 -22.58 37.84 30.41
N GLY A 146 -21.40 38.34 30.05
CA GLY A 146 -20.12 37.96 30.66
C GLY A 146 -19.64 36.55 30.31
N LYS A 147 -20.40 35.80 29.49
CA LYS A 147 -20.20 34.35 29.28
C LYS A 147 -19.62 33.99 27.92
N SER A 148 -19.56 34.93 26.98
CA SER A 148 -19.07 34.66 25.62
C SER A 148 -17.62 34.19 25.63
N LYS A 149 -17.29 33.28 24.71
CA LYS A 149 -15.91 32.76 24.59
C LYS A 149 -14.94 33.84 24.12
N ILE A 150 -15.42 34.90 23.45
CA ILE A 150 -14.59 36.03 23.02
C ILE A 150 -13.84 36.71 24.19
N ARG A 151 -14.43 36.72 25.39
CA ARG A 151 -13.81 37.33 26.58
C ARG A 151 -12.54 36.61 27.05
N ARG A 152 -12.34 35.37 26.60
CA ARG A 152 -11.16 34.55 26.92
C ARG A 152 -10.08 34.64 25.86
N VAL A 153 -10.34 35.33 24.75
CA VAL A 153 -9.41 35.43 23.62
C VAL A 153 -8.27 36.38 23.99
N GLY A 154 -7.08 35.80 24.13
CA GLY A 154 -5.84 36.50 24.42
C GLY A 154 -5.06 36.88 23.17
N ALA A 155 -3.82 37.31 23.39
CA ALA A 155 -2.88 37.54 22.29
C ALA A 155 -2.54 36.21 21.61
N LYS A 156 -2.70 36.17 20.29
CA LYS A 156 -2.44 35.01 19.42
C LYS A 156 -3.41 33.84 19.51
N ASP A 157 -4.58 34.03 20.11
CA ASP A 157 -5.63 33.02 20.10
C ASP A 157 -6.46 33.10 18.82
N ALA A 158 -6.88 31.95 18.30
CA ALA A 158 -7.79 31.87 17.17
C ALA A 158 -9.23 31.80 17.68
N TYR A 159 -10.13 32.54 17.05
CA TYR A 159 -11.53 32.63 17.46
C TYR A 159 -12.43 32.82 16.26
N ALA A 160 -13.59 32.16 16.30
CA ALA A 160 -14.68 32.41 15.37
C ALA A 160 -16.05 32.30 16.05
N MET A 161 -17.01 33.09 15.56
CA MET A 161 -18.42 33.05 15.92
C MET A 161 -19.29 33.10 14.67
N ILE A 162 -20.39 32.36 14.65
CA ILE A 162 -21.45 32.49 13.65
C ILE A 162 -22.78 32.66 14.38
N LEU A 163 -23.60 33.63 13.97
CA LEU A 163 -24.90 33.95 14.59
C LEU A 163 -25.91 34.45 13.55
N ILE A 164 -27.19 34.49 13.94
CA ILE A 164 -28.28 35.15 13.22
C ILE A 164 -28.63 36.43 13.96
N SER A 165 -28.48 37.58 13.29
CA SER A 165 -28.72 38.89 13.92
C SER A 165 -30.16 38.98 14.42
N GLY A 166 -30.33 39.40 15.67
CA GLY A 166 -31.64 39.49 16.33
C GLY A 166 -32.16 38.19 16.93
N ASP A 167 -31.40 37.09 16.88
CA ASP A 167 -31.71 35.82 17.57
C ASP A 167 -30.64 35.51 18.64
N PRO A 168 -30.92 35.81 19.92
CA PRO A 168 -30.00 35.56 21.05
C PRO A 168 -29.58 34.10 21.27
N ALA A 169 -30.32 33.13 20.72
CA ALA A 169 -30.02 31.70 20.89
C ALA A 169 -29.17 31.12 19.75
N SER A 170 -29.02 31.87 18.66
CA SER A 170 -28.28 31.46 17.46
C SER A 170 -26.74 31.47 17.56
N PRO A 171 -26.06 32.24 18.45
CA PRO A 171 -24.61 32.31 18.42
C PRO A 171 -23.93 30.98 18.73
N VAL A 172 -23.01 30.57 17.86
CA VAL A 172 -22.09 29.46 18.08
C VAL A 172 -20.68 30.01 18.07
N GLU A 173 -19.85 29.59 19.03
CA GLU A 173 -18.50 30.11 19.23
C GLU A 173 -17.47 28.99 19.39
N LEU A 174 -16.31 29.15 18.77
CA LEU A 174 -15.14 28.30 18.95
C LEU A 174 -13.89 29.15 19.19
N VAL A 175 -13.05 28.71 20.13
CA VAL A 175 -11.78 29.35 20.48
C VAL A 175 -10.70 28.28 20.61
N ASP A 176 -9.51 28.54 20.06
CA ASP A 176 -8.30 27.76 20.29
C ASP A 176 -7.26 28.68 20.92
N THR A 177 -6.96 28.41 22.19
CA THR A 177 -6.03 29.22 23.00
C THR A 177 -4.61 28.71 22.84
N ARG A 178 -3.64 29.62 22.87
CA ARG A 178 -2.22 29.32 22.71
C ARG A 178 -1.70 28.33 23.76
N ASP A 179 -0.95 27.32 23.29
CA ASP A 179 -0.11 26.41 24.08
C ASP A 179 1.34 26.58 23.59
N ASN A 180 2.32 26.60 24.50
CA ASN A 180 3.75 26.75 24.21
C ASN A 180 4.33 25.64 23.30
N ARG A 181 3.57 24.56 23.05
CA ARG A 181 3.95 23.47 22.13
C ARG A 181 3.42 23.63 20.69
N LYS A 182 2.59 24.64 20.40
CA LYS A 182 1.96 24.85 19.08
C LYS A 182 2.59 26.03 18.34
N ASP A 183 2.93 25.84 17.07
CA ASP A 183 3.47 26.90 16.20
C ASP A 183 2.37 27.87 15.65
N HIS A 184 1.10 27.54 15.86
CA HIS A 184 -0.07 28.37 15.51
C HIS A 184 -1.33 27.92 16.25
N THR A 185 -2.32 28.80 16.35
CA THR A 185 -3.70 28.48 16.77
C THR A 185 -4.63 28.49 15.55
N ARG A 186 -5.66 27.62 15.56
CA ARG A 186 -6.61 27.53 14.45
C ARG A 186 -8.01 27.17 14.91
N VAL A 187 -8.99 27.90 14.38
CA VAL A 187 -10.41 27.61 14.51
C VAL A 187 -11.04 27.50 13.12
N SER A 188 -11.90 26.50 12.93
CA SER A 188 -12.77 26.36 11.76
C SER A 188 -14.18 26.03 12.24
N LEU A 189 -15.03 27.05 12.32
CA LEU A 189 -16.40 26.93 12.81
C LEU A 189 -17.37 26.78 11.63
N ASN A 190 -18.27 25.82 11.72
CA ASN A 190 -19.31 25.58 10.73
C ASN A 190 -20.71 25.82 11.33
N TYR A 191 -21.60 26.42 10.56
CA TYR A 191 -23.02 26.56 10.86
C TYR A 191 -23.84 26.15 9.64
N THR A 192 -24.84 25.30 9.80
CA THR A 192 -25.62 24.77 8.68
C THR A 192 -27.08 25.20 8.79
N MET A 193 -27.57 25.85 7.75
CA MET A 193 -28.96 26.30 7.58
C MET A 193 -29.65 25.35 6.59
N PHE A 194 -30.22 24.26 7.13
CA PHE A 194 -30.75 23.15 6.33
C PHE A 194 -31.95 23.52 5.45
N ASP A 195 -32.79 24.45 5.90
CA ASP A 195 -33.95 24.98 5.17
C ASP A 195 -33.56 25.75 3.90
N ARG A 196 -32.36 26.34 3.88
CA ARG A 196 -31.79 27.06 2.74
C ARG A 196 -30.71 26.29 1.99
N MET A 197 -30.35 25.08 2.45
CA MET A 197 -29.26 24.28 1.92
C MET A 197 -27.89 25.01 1.92
N LEU A 198 -27.63 25.83 2.95
CA LEU A 198 -26.39 26.60 3.08
C LEU A 198 -25.56 26.15 4.29
N LYS A 199 -24.25 26.01 4.10
CA LYS A 199 -23.25 25.81 5.16
C LYS A 199 -22.32 27.02 5.19
N PHE A 200 -22.26 27.67 6.34
CA PHE A 200 -21.39 28.82 6.61
C PHE A 200 -20.14 28.31 7.33
N THR A 201 -18.98 28.73 6.87
CA THR A 201 -17.70 28.40 7.50
C THR A 201 -16.94 29.68 7.83
N ALA A 202 -16.54 29.83 9.09
CA ALA A 202 -15.70 30.92 9.59
C ALA A 202 -14.37 30.34 10.13
N ILE A 203 -13.26 30.78 9.54
CA ILE A 203 -11.91 30.29 9.85
C ILE A 203 -11.07 31.43 10.40
N SER A 204 -10.30 31.13 11.45
CA SER A 204 -9.26 31.98 12.02
C SER A 204 -7.98 31.17 12.19
N VAL A 205 -6.85 31.65 11.67
CA VAL A 205 -5.53 31.02 11.83
C VAL A 205 -4.51 32.06 12.24
N VAL A 206 -3.85 31.85 13.38
CA VAL A 206 -2.89 32.81 13.94
C VAL A 206 -1.54 32.12 14.19
N TYR A 207 -0.49 32.54 13.47
CA TYR A 207 0.85 31.93 13.59
C TYR A 207 1.74 32.62 14.63
N ASP A 208 2.64 31.86 15.24
CA ASP A 208 3.55 32.36 16.27
C ASP A 208 4.74 33.14 15.70
N VAL A 209 5.24 32.67 14.55
CA VAL A 209 6.41 33.19 13.82
C VAL A 209 6.02 33.27 12.34
N ASN A 210 6.14 34.46 11.76
CA ASN A 210 5.68 34.89 10.42
C ASN A 210 4.30 35.55 10.42
N TRP A 211 4.19 36.67 9.69
CA TRP A 211 2.99 37.49 9.47
C TRP A 211 1.91 36.78 8.61
N LYS A 212 1.83 35.44 8.64
CA LYS A 212 0.95 34.61 7.79
C LYS A 212 -0.41 34.30 8.43
N THR A 213 -0.91 35.21 9.27
CA THR A 213 -2.23 35.07 9.89
C THR A 213 -3.33 35.45 8.91
N TYR A 214 -4.43 34.68 8.86
CA TYR A 214 -5.56 34.96 7.99
C TYR A 214 -6.90 34.51 8.58
N VAL A 215 -7.97 35.09 8.03
CA VAL A 215 -9.34 34.61 8.20
C VAL A 215 -9.89 34.12 6.86
N ASP A 216 -10.86 33.20 6.91
CA ASP A 216 -11.65 32.83 5.74
C ASP A 216 -13.11 32.63 6.07
N PHE A 217 -13.96 33.28 5.28
CA PHE A 217 -15.41 33.09 5.28
C PHE A 217 -15.88 32.46 3.98
N TYR A 218 -16.62 31.35 4.11
CA TYR A 218 -17.25 30.63 3.00
C TYR A 218 -18.75 30.47 3.23
N ILE A 219 -19.51 30.54 2.15
CA ILE A 219 -20.86 29.98 2.08
C ILE A 219 -20.80 28.86 1.06
N LYS A 220 -21.19 27.67 1.49
CA LYS A 220 -21.15 26.45 0.71
C LYS A 220 -22.54 25.85 0.58
N ASP A 221 -22.77 25.16 -0.52
CA ASP A 221 -23.99 24.41 -0.76
C ASP A 221 -23.92 23.06 -0.04
N THR A 222 -24.95 22.74 0.74
CA THR A 222 -25.00 21.50 1.52
C THR A 222 -25.16 20.25 0.65
N GLU A 223 -25.52 20.38 -0.62
CA GLU A 223 -25.49 19.26 -1.59
C GLU A 223 -24.06 18.73 -1.77
N TYR A 224 -23.04 19.59 -1.65
CA TYR A 224 -21.63 19.23 -1.85
C TYR A 224 -20.86 19.03 -0.54
N THR A 225 -21.28 19.66 0.56
CA THR A 225 -20.65 19.49 1.88
C THR A 225 -21.34 18.45 2.77
N TYR A 226 -22.51 17.98 2.34
CA TYR A 226 -23.22 16.84 2.92
C TYR A 226 -23.72 15.91 1.81
N PRO A 227 -22.82 15.41 0.95
CA PRO A 227 -23.21 14.75 -0.28
C PRO A 227 -23.99 13.47 -0.01
N VAL A 228 -24.94 13.18 -0.91
CA VAL A 228 -25.56 11.86 -1.01
C VAL A 228 -24.68 11.01 -1.91
N LEU A 229 -24.06 9.98 -1.35
CA LEU A 229 -23.28 9.01 -2.11
C LEU A 229 -24.21 7.94 -2.67
N ASP A 230 -24.25 7.81 -3.98
CA ASP A 230 -24.86 6.66 -4.66
C ASP A 230 -23.88 5.50 -4.62
N VAL A 231 -24.32 4.36 -4.11
CA VAL A 231 -23.48 3.17 -3.91
C VAL A 231 -24.03 1.94 -4.63
N ALA A 232 -23.15 1.01 -5.00
CA ALA A 232 -23.49 -0.16 -5.80
C ALA A 232 -24.23 -1.26 -5.02
N SER A 233 -24.14 -1.24 -3.68
CA SER A 233 -24.70 -2.27 -2.79
C SER A 233 -25.71 -1.67 -1.81
N ASP A 234 -26.55 -2.53 -1.24
CA ASP A 234 -27.53 -2.14 -0.23
C ASP A 234 -26.84 -1.69 1.08
N ALA A 235 -26.83 -0.39 1.33
CA ALA A 235 -26.18 0.26 2.46
C ALA A 235 -27.14 0.55 3.62
N SER A 236 -28.34 -0.05 3.63
CA SER A 236 -29.33 0.13 4.71
C SER A 236 -28.85 -0.25 6.11
N SER A 237 -27.80 -1.09 6.21
CA SER A 237 -27.15 -1.44 7.47
C SER A 237 -26.27 -0.34 8.08
N TRP A 238 -25.99 0.73 7.34
CA TRP A 238 -25.22 1.89 7.80
C TRP A 238 -26.15 2.91 8.45
N LYS A 239 -25.81 3.35 9.65
CA LYS A 239 -26.62 4.16 10.55
C LYS A 239 -25.96 5.53 10.78
N PRO A 240 -26.74 6.58 11.09
CA PRO A 240 -26.18 7.86 11.47
C PRO A 240 -25.15 7.73 12.61
N GLY A 241 -24.00 8.39 12.46
CA GLY A 241 -22.86 8.30 13.39
C GLY A 241 -21.80 7.29 12.98
N ASP A 242 -22.08 6.39 12.03
CA ASP A 242 -21.06 5.50 11.49
C ASP A 242 -19.97 6.28 10.75
N LYS A 243 -18.72 5.88 10.97
CA LYS A 243 -17.59 6.41 10.23
C LYS A 243 -17.38 5.57 8.97
N ILE A 244 -17.17 6.25 7.85
CA ILE A 244 -16.86 5.61 6.58
C ILE A 244 -15.63 6.24 5.96
N VAL A 245 -14.94 5.50 5.10
CA VAL A 245 -13.87 6.01 4.24
C VAL A 245 -14.31 5.94 2.78
N VAL A 246 -14.05 6.99 2.03
CA VAL A 246 -14.08 7.00 0.56
C VAL A 246 -12.64 6.90 0.09
N THR A 247 -12.30 5.84 -0.64
CA THR A 247 -10.92 5.58 -1.06
C THR A 247 -10.43 6.57 -2.10
N SER A 248 -9.11 6.69 -2.22
CA SER A 248 -8.50 7.49 -3.26
C SER A 248 -8.85 6.92 -4.63
N THR A 249 -9.34 7.80 -5.51
CA THR A 249 -9.49 7.54 -6.95
C THR A 249 -8.46 8.29 -7.77
N ASP A 250 -7.29 8.53 -7.17
CA ASP A 250 -6.11 9.17 -7.75
C ASP A 250 -4.87 8.31 -7.44
N TYR A 251 -3.72 8.68 -7.98
CA TYR A 251 -2.43 8.04 -7.73
C TYR A 251 -2.05 8.10 -6.24
N SER A 252 -2.32 9.23 -5.58
CA SER A 252 -1.96 9.43 -4.17
C SER A 252 -2.95 8.77 -3.23
N TRP A 253 -2.48 7.77 -2.47
CA TRP A 253 -3.26 7.14 -1.39
C TRP A 253 -3.74 8.14 -0.33
N THR A 254 -3.04 9.28 -0.17
CA THR A 254 -3.39 10.33 0.80
C THR A 254 -4.68 11.10 0.49
N GLN A 255 -5.28 10.85 -0.68
CA GLN A 255 -6.56 11.47 -1.06
C GLN A 255 -7.79 10.68 -0.57
N ALA A 256 -7.62 9.62 0.21
CA ALA A 256 -8.76 8.99 0.88
C ALA A 256 -9.35 9.95 1.93
N GLU A 257 -10.68 10.00 2.04
CA GLU A 257 -11.38 10.91 2.93
C GLU A 257 -12.33 10.17 3.86
N ILE A 258 -12.37 10.57 5.13
CA ILE A 258 -13.26 9.97 6.14
C ILE A 258 -14.46 10.88 6.35
N GLY A 259 -15.65 10.30 6.29
CA GLY A 259 -16.91 10.97 6.55
C GLY A 259 -17.71 10.27 7.63
N VAL A 260 -18.77 10.94 8.10
CA VAL A 260 -19.72 10.39 9.06
C VAL A 260 -21.09 10.28 8.41
N VAL A 261 -21.73 9.12 8.48
CA VAL A 261 -23.09 8.93 7.99
C VAL A 261 -24.04 9.82 8.80
N ILE A 262 -24.92 10.56 8.12
CA ILE A 262 -25.95 11.40 8.75
C ILE A 262 -27.35 10.96 8.31
N HIS A 263 -28.36 11.42 9.04
CA HIS A 263 -29.75 11.06 8.75
C HIS A 263 -30.17 11.51 7.35
N CYS A 264 -30.75 10.60 6.56
CA CYS A 264 -31.25 10.86 5.21
C CYS A 264 -32.62 10.21 5.00
N PRO A 265 -33.73 10.93 5.28
CA PRO A 265 -35.07 10.34 5.19
C PRO A 265 -35.52 10.06 3.75
N LEU A 266 -34.89 10.71 2.76
CA LEU A 266 -35.20 10.56 1.33
C LEU A 266 -34.23 9.64 0.59
N CYS A 267 -33.19 9.12 1.26
CA CYS A 267 -32.23 8.22 0.62
C CYS A 267 -32.87 6.85 0.35
N SER A 268 -32.63 6.30 -0.84
CA SER A 268 -32.88 4.89 -1.09
C SER A 268 -31.88 4.01 -0.33
N LYS A 269 -32.08 2.69 -0.33
CA LYS A 269 -31.15 1.72 0.23
C LYS A 269 -29.77 1.67 -0.47
N TYR A 270 -29.64 2.31 -1.64
CA TYR A 270 -28.39 2.46 -2.39
C TYR A 270 -27.80 3.86 -2.27
N GLN A 271 -28.24 4.63 -1.27
CA GLN A 271 -27.82 6.00 -1.05
C GLN A 271 -27.56 6.23 0.43
N ILE A 272 -26.52 6.99 0.71
CA ILE A 272 -26.18 7.42 2.07
C ILE A 272 -25.82 8.90 2.04
N ARG A 273 -26.24 9.65 3.07
CA ARG A 273 -25.82 11.03 3.22
C ARG A 273 -24.69 11.12 4.23
N ILE A 274 -23.67 11.90 3.92
CA ILE A 274 -22.43 11.90 4.67
C ILE A 274 -22.04 13.33 5.03
N ASP A 275 -21.66 13.58 6.28
CA ASP A 275 -20.90 14.78 6.65
C ASP A 275 -19.46 14.60 6.20
N LEU A 276 -19.20 15.12 5.01
CA LEU A 276 -17.90 15.14 4.35
C LEU A 276 -17.89 16.36 3.44
N GLU A 277 -16.82 17.15 3.50
CA GLU A 277 -16.52 18.20 2.53
C GLU A 277 -15.38 17.70 1.62
N PRO A 278 -15.68 17.05 0.47
CA PRO A 278 -14.66 16.39 -0.32
C PRO A 278 -13.59 17.38 -0.79
N SER A 279 -12.36 17.17 -0.37
CA SER A 279 -11.19 17.90 -0.85
C SER A 279 -10.75 17.39 -2.23
N TYR A 280 -11.11 16.14 -2.55
CA TYR A 280 -10.77 15.46 -3.78
C TYR A 280 -12.01 14.97 -4.52
N THR A 281 -11.86 14.74 -5.82
CA THR A 281 -12.94 14.15 -6.63
C THR A 281 -12.81 12.63 -6.53
N HIS A 282 -13.86 11.95 -6.06
CA HIS A 282 -13.94 10.50 -6.03
C HIS A 282 -14.77 9.97 -7.20
N TRP A 283 -14.15 9.25 -8.12
CA TRP A 283 -14.79 8.78 -9.35
C TRP A 283 -15.72 7.59 -9.10
N GLY A 284 -16.93 7.63 -9.66
CA GLY A 284 -17.94 6.56 -9.53
C GLY A 284 -18.30 5.91 -10.87
N GLU A 285 -17.40 5.98 -11.86
CA GLU A 285 -17.59 5.47 -13.22
C GLU A 285 -16.68 4.29 -13.53
N ILE A 286 -17.16 3.33 -14.33
CA ILE A 286 -16.35 2.25 -14.89
C ILE A 286 -15.56 2.82 -16.07
N ILE A 287 -14.25 2.62 -16.09
CA ILE A 287 -13.35 3.17 -17.12
C ILE A 287 -12.73 2.00 -17.89
N GLU A 288 -12.82 2.01 -19.22
CA GLU A 288 -12.18 1.01 -20.09
C GLU A 288 -12.53 -0.44 -19.71
N ASN A 289 -13.80 -0.66 -19.31
CA ASN A 289 -14.33 -1.94 -18.81
C ASN A 289 -13.74 -2.44 -17.49
N VAL A 290 -12.91 -1.64 -16.81
CA VAL A 290 -12.39 -1.92 -15.47
C VAL A 290 -13.18 -1.13 -14.44
N ASP A 291 -13.68 -1.83 -13.43
CA ASP A 291 -14.42 -1.21 -12.33
C ASP A 291 -13.46 -0.46 -11.39
N MET A 292 -13.10 0.76 -11.79
CA MET A 292 -12.29 1.73 -11.07
C MET A 292 -13.17 2.75 -10.31
N ARG A 293 -14.34 2.33 -9.84
CA ARG A 293 -15.19 3.19 -9.02
C ARG A 293 -14.64 3.20 -7.59
N GLY A 294 -14.54 4.38 -7.00
CA GLY A 294 -14.04 4.57 -5.65
C GLY A 294 -14.80 3.72 -4.66
N GLU A 295 -14.06 2.97 -3.84
CA GLU A 295 -14.62 2.16 -2.80
C GLU A 295 -15.06 3.02 -1.61
N VAL A 296 -16.16 2.62 -0.98
CA VAL A 296 -16.68 3.22 0.25
C VAL A 296 -16.78 2.11 1.29
N ALA A 297 -16.06 2.24 2.41
CA ALA A 297 -16.08 1.25 3.49
C ALA A 297 -16.53 1.82 4.81
N LEU A 298 -17.16 0.95 5.60
CA LEU A 298 -17.53 1.18 6.97
C LEU A 298 -16.31 0.97 7.89
N LEU A 299 -15.88 2.02 8.58
CA LEU A 299 -14.80 1.96 9.57
C LEU A 299 -15.30 1.60 10.97
N SER A 300 -16.56 1.86 11.29
CA SER A 300 -17.17 1.58 12.60
C SER A 300 -17.67 0.12 12.73
N ARG A 301 -16.95 -0.85 12.14
CA ARG A 301 -17.29 -2.27 12.16
C ARG A 301 -16.24 -3.11 12.91
N ASP A 302 -15.96 -2.72 14.14
CA ASP A 302 -14.90 -3.34 14.92
C ASP A 302 -15.41 -4.47 15.83
N ILE A 303 -14.77 -5.64 15.74
CA ILE A 303 -14.79 -6.64 16.82
C ILE A 303 -13.56 -6.36 17.67
N VAL A 304 -13.71 -5.51 18.68
CA VAL A 304 -12.64 -5.20 19.63
C VAL A 304 -12.54 -6.32 20.66
N VAL A 305 -11.37 -6.95 20.77
CA VAL A 305 -10.99 -7.85 21.87
C VAL A 305 -9.90 -7.16 22.68
N GLN A 306 -10.10 -6.97 23.98
CA GLN A 306 -9.15 -6.27 24.84
C GLN A 306 -9.04 -6.90 26.22
N GLY A 307 -7.88 -6.79 26.87
CA GLY A 307 -7.69 -7.18 28.27
C GLY A 307 -8.11 -6.07 29.23
N GLU A 308 -8.81 -6.42 30.31
CA GLU A 308 -9.08 -5.48 31.41
C GLU A 308 -7.78 -5.18 32.17
N MET A 309 -7.52 -3.88 32.39
CA MET A 309 -6.39 -3.40 33.18
C MET A 309 -6.57 -3.77 34.66
N GLU A 310 -5.50 -4.24 35.30
CA GLU A 310 -5.49 -4.53 36.74
C GLU A 310 -5.47 -3.24 37.59
N ASP A 311 -5.82 -3.36 38.87
CA ASP A 311 -5.83 -2.25 39.84
C ASP A 311 -4.45 -1.56 40.03
N SER A 312 -3.37 -2.21 39.60
CA SER A 312 -2.02 -1.65 39.65
C SER A 312 -1.24 -1.91 38.35
N CYS A 313 -0.56 -0.88 37.84
CA CYS A 313 0.26 -0.99 36.63
C CYS A 313 1.49 -1.90 36.87
N PRO A 314 1.65 -3.01 36.12
CA PRO A 314 2.79 -3.91 36.31
C PRO A 314 4.12 -3.27 35.89
N VAL A 315 5.12 -3.28 36.77
CA VAL A 315 6.47 -2.68 36.56
C VAL A 315 7.16 -3.15 35.28
N LYS A 316 6.88 -4.37 34.80
CA LYS A 316 7.49 -4.94 33.57
C LYS A 316 6.98 -4.32 32.26
N ASN A 317 5.79 -3.71 32.24
CA ASN A 317 5.19 -3.04 31.09
C ASN A 317 4.69 -1.65 31.50
N GLY A 318 5.58 -0.78 32.00
CA GLY A 318 5.28 0.56 32.54
C GLY A 318 4.69 1.59 31.57
N ASN A 319 3.88 1.18 30.58
CA ASN A 319 3.23 2.01 29.57
C ASN A 319 1.74 2.24 29.91
N CYS A 320 1.31 2.07 31.17
CA CYS A 320 -0.09 2.32 31.56
C CYS A 320 -0.48 3.81 31.50
N ASP A 321 0.51 4.70 31.42
CA ASP A 321 0.29 6.12 31.12
C ASP A 321 -0.13 6.33 29.64
N GLU A 322 0.15 5.35 28.77
CA GLU A 322 -0.12 5.38 27.32
C GLU A 322 -1.39 4.60 26.95
N TYR A 323 -1.69 3.48 27.63
CA TYR A 323 -2.84 2.61 27.33
C TYR A 323 -3.77 2.44 28.53
N SER A 324 -5.08 2.61 28.31
CA SER A 324 -6.12 2.42 29.33
C SER A 324 -6.62 0.96 29.48
N TYR A 325 -5.91 0.00 28.90
CA TYR A 325 -6.24 -1.43 28.89
C TYR A 325 -4.97 -2.27 29.09
N ASP A 326 -5.11 -3.51 29.55
CA ASP A 326 -3.95 -4.39 29.79
C ASP A 326 -3.30 -4.76 28.45
N THR A 327 -1.99 -4.53 28.35
CA THR A 327 -1.17 -4.90 27.18
C THR A 327 -0.60 -6.31 27.29
N PHE A 328 -0.81 -6.98 28.43
CA PHE A 328 -0.44 -8.36 28.69
C PHE A 328 -1.69 -9.24 28.72
N GLY A 329 -1.76 -10.26 27.86
CA GLY A 329 -2.91 -11.15 27.82
C GLY A 329 -4.13 -10.49 27.17
N GLY A 330 -4.34 -10.83 25.91
CA GLY A 330 -5.48 -10.39 25.11
C GLY A 330 -5.53 -11.16 23.80
N HIS A 331 -5.07 -12.41 23.83
CA HIS A 331 -4.67 -13.14 22.63
C HIS A 331 -5.80 -14.05 22.17
N ILE A 332 -6.00 -14.10 20.85
CA ILE A 332 -6.70 -15.22 20.22
C ILE A 332 -5.63 -16.27 19.91
N GLN A 333 -5.78 -17.48 20.45
CA GLN A 333 -4.80 -18.56 20.30
C GLN A 333 -5.47 -19.82 19.77
N LYS A 334 -4.75 -20.57 18.92
CA LYS A 334 -5.19 -21.87 18.39
C LYS A 334 -4.07 -22.90 18.58
N MET A 335 -4.37 -24.00 19.27
CA MET A 335 -3.46 -25.14 19.37
C MET A 335 -3.65 -26.07 18.17
N ALA A 336 -2.67 -26.20 17.27
CA ALA A 336 -2.74 -27.20 16.20
C ALA A 336 -1.35 -27.70 15.75
N PHE A 337 -1.21 -29.03 15.64
CA PHE A 337 -0.34 -29.72 14.69
C PHE A 337 -0.71 -29.26 13.27
N ILE A 338 0.25 -28.79 12.47
CA ILE A 338 -0.02 -28.24 11.14
C ILE A 338 -0.34 -29.38 10.15
N LEU A 339 -1.64 -29.62 9.94
CA LEU A 339 -2.23 -29.93 8.63
C LEU A 339 -3.58 -29.20 8.55
N THR A 340 -3.51 -27.97 8.04
CA THR A 340 -4.59 -27.07 7.55
C THR A 340 -5.58 -26.40 8.54
N LYS A 341 -5.78 -25.10 8.24
CA LYS A 341 -6.78 -24.11 8.72
C LYS A 341 -6.65 -23.57 10.15
N MET A 342 -5.87 -22.51 10.35
CA MET A 342 -6.31 -21.17 10.81
C MET A 342 -5.10 -20.29 11.22
N PRO A 343 -5.23 -18.96 11.11
CA PRO A 343 -4.12 -18.01 11.18
C PRO A 343 -3.77 -17.58 12.62
N PRO A 344 -2.50 -17.21 12.86
CA PRO A 344 -2.15 -16.25 13.91
C PRO A 344 -1.47 -15.00 13.29
N GLY A 345 -1.97 -13.81 13.66
CA GLY A 345 -1.20 -12.55 13.60
C GLY A 345 -1.54 -11.51 12.53
N ALA A 346 -2.50 -11.74 11.65
CA ALA A 346 -3.02 -10.72 10.74
C ALA A 346 -4.54 -10.62 10.86
N PHE A 347 -5.05 -9.47 11.29
CA PHE A 347 -6.48 -9.18 11.17
C PHE A 347 -6.84 -9.11 9.69
N SER A 348 -7.59 -10.09 9.19
CA SER A 348 -8.37 -9.92 7.96
C SER A 348 -9.65 -10.74 8.03
N PHE A 349 -10.78 -10.04 8.05
CA PHE A 349 -12.12 -10.60 8.05
C PHE A 349 -12.37 -11.44 6.78
N HIS A 350 -13.13 -12.53 6.92
CA HIS A 350 -13.69 -13.26 5.79
C HIS A 350 -14.96 -12.56 5.25
N LYS A 351 -15.09 -12.57 3.92
CA LYS A 351 -16.10 -11.91 3.05
C LYS A 351 -16.04 -10.37 3.05
N HIS A 352 -15.51 -9.84 1.94
CA HIS A 352 -15.54 -8.43 1.58
C HIS A 352 -14.79 -7.53 2.58
N SER A 353 -13.45 -7.56 2.53
CA SER A 353 -12.59 -6.68 3.34
C SER A 353 -11.95 -5.62 2.43
N LEU A 354 -12.17 -4.35 2.76
CA LEU A 354 -11.47 -3.19 2.19
C LEU A 354 -10.65 -2.60 3.34
N SER A 355 -9.32 -2.55 3.20
CA SER A 355 -8.49 -1.72 4.05
C SER A 355 -8.10 -0.47 3.27
N GLY A 356 -8.58 0.67 3.74
CA GLY A 356 -8.19 1.99 3.27
C GLY A 356 -7.45 2.68 4.40
N PHE A 357 -6.21 3.09 4.14
CA PHE A 357 -5.35 3.86 5.05
C PHE A 357 -4.64 3.04 6.14
N ILE A 358 -3.33 2.79 5.95
CA ILE A 358 -2.40 2.49 7.05
C ILE A 358 -1.32 3.57 7.02
N ILE A 359 -1.46 4.58 7.90
CA ILE A 359 -0.32 5.39 8.34
C ILE A 359 0.33 4.62 9.47
N SER A 360 1.64 4.40 9.37
CA SER A 360 2.52 3.79 10.37
C SER A 360 1.96 3.87 11.80
N GLY A 361 1.39 2.78 12.30
CA GLY A 361 0.78 2.73 13.64
C GLY A 361 0.30 1.34 14.05
N MET A 362 1.11 0.68 14.90
CA MET A 362 0.80 -0.41 15.84
C MET A 362 0.51 -1.83 15.31
N LEU A 363 1.58 -2.55 14.97
CA LEU A 363 2.27 -3.45 15.89
C LEU A 363 3.76 -3.24 15.59
N ALA A 364 4.56 -2.90 16.61
CA ALA A 364 5.91 -2.40 16.45
C ALA A 364 6.85 -3.45 15.82
N ILE A 365 6.88 -3.48 14.49
CA ILE A 365 8.14 -3.63 13.79
C ILE A 365 8.93 -2.36 14.08
N ASN A 366 9.95 -2.47 14.93
CA ASN A 366 10.87 -1.38 15.13
C ASN A 366 11.57 -1.08 13.78
N ASN A 367 11.46 0.17 13.30
CA ASN A 367 12.13 0.73 12.11
C ASN A 367 11.56 0.46 10.69
N VAL A 368 10.35 -0.06 10.51
CA VAL A 368 9.79 -0.16 9.13
C VAL A 368 9.20 1.16 8.65
N ARG A 369 9.86 1.76 7.66
CA ARG A 369 9.40 2.95 6.89
C ARG A 369 8.55 2.58 5.66
N THR A 370 7.92 1.39 5.65
CA THR A 370 7.26 0.83 4.46
C THR A 370 5.93 0.14 4.82
N PRO A 371 4.83 0.87 5.09
CA PRO A 371 3.55 0.26 5.47
C PRO A 371 2.90 -0.50 4.30
N SER A 372 2.07 -1.51 4.58
CA SER A 372 1.32 -2.25 3.56
C SER A 372 -0.16 -2.32 3.89
N THR A 373 -1.04 -2.44 2.88
CA THR A 373 -2.49 -2.54 3.12
C THR A 373 -2.89 -3.88 3.74
N PHE A 374 -2.24 -4.96 3.32
CA PHE A 374 -2.34 -6.30 3.91
C PHE A 374 -0.94 -6.84 4.17
N TRP A 375 -0.66 -7.18 5.42
CA TRP A 375 0.56 -7.82 5.85
C TRP A 375 0.29 -9.29 6.18
N ILE A 376 0.99 -10.21 5.52
CA ILE A 376 0.74 -11.65 5.57
C ILE A 376 2.04 -12.36 5.91
N VAL A 377 2.12 -12.97 7.09
CA VAL A 377 3.35 -13.63 7.58
C VAL A 377 3.27 -15.15 7.55
N ASN A 378 2.18 -15.71 7.02
CA ASN A 378 1.96 -17.14 6.94
C ASN A 378 1.51 -17.55 5.51
N PRO A 379 2.22 -18.47 4.84
CA PRO A 379 1.87 -18.92 3.49
C PRO A 379 0.57 -19.74 3.45
N LEU A 380 0.13 -20.34 4.55
CA LEU A 380 -1.14 -21.08 4.65
C LEU A 380 -2.37 -20.15 4.73
N THR A 381 -2.44 -19.18 3.82
CA THR A 381 -3.45 -18.13 3.78
C THR A 381 -4.22 -18.17 2.46
N ASN A 382 -5.54 -17.97 2.55
CA ASN A 382 -6.38 -17.72 1.38
C ASN A 382 -6.73 -16.23 1.34
N VAL A 383 -6.25 -15.54 0.31
CA VAL A 383 -6.50 -14.11 0.09
C VAL A 383 -7.50 -13.98 -1.06
N ARG A 384 -8.76 -13.68 -0.73
CA ARG A 384 -9.83 -13.61 -1.72
C ARG A 384 -10.75 -12.41 -1.58
N ASN A 385 -11.14 -11.80 -2.70
CA ASN A 385 -12.11 -10.71 -2.75
C ASN A 385 -11.74 -9.49 -1.88
N ASN A 386 -10.44 -9.24 -1.74
CA ASN A 386 -9.91 -8.09 -1.00
C ASN A 386 -9.56 -6.95 -1.95
N VAL A 387 -9.61 -5.73 -1.43
CA VAL A 387 -9.19 -4.53 -2.18
C VAL A 387 -8.12 -3.79 -1.37
N ALA A 388 -6.94 -3.67 -1.94
CA ALA A 388 -5.84 -2.85 -1.42
C ALA A 388 -5.87 -1.47 -2.08
N ALA A 389 -6.63 -0.55 -1.48
CA ALA A 389 -6.98 0.76 -2.04
C ALA A 389 -6.10 1.90 -1.49
N GLY A 390 -4.78 1.72 -1.50
CA GLY A 390 -3.81 2.74 -1.10
C GLY A 390 -2.94 2.36 0.10
N SER A 391 -1.66 2.69 -0.02
CA SER A 391 -0.60 2.45 0.95
C SER A 391 0.65 3.24 0.55
N GLU A 392 1.47 3.63 1.54
CA GLU A 392 2.80 4.22 1.32
C GLU A 392 3.87 3.20 0.88
N HIS A 393 3.52 1.92 0.72
CA HIS A 393 4.41 0.95 0.07
C HIS A 393 3.65 -0.12 -0.74
N THR A 394 3.33 -1.26 -0.12
CA THR A 394 2.78 -2.45 -0.81
C THR A 394 1.28 -2.55 -0.58
N GLY A 395 0.53 -3.08 -1.57
CA GLY A 395 -0.86 -3.50 -1.35
C GLY A 395 -0.93 -4.79 -0.52
N PHE A 396 -0.53 -5.90 -1.10
CA PHE A 396 -0.43 -7.20 -0.42
C PHE A 396 1.03 -7.59 -0.21
N TRP A 397 1.46 -7.72 1.04
CA TRP A 397 2.84 -8.01 1.39
C TRP A 397 2.96 -9.31 2.18
N PHE A 398 3.56 -10.31 1.55
CA PHE A 398 3.89 -11.60 2.13
C PHE A 398 5.32 -11.54 2.70
N LEU A 399 5.47 -11.60 4.02
CA LEU A 399 6.78 -11.63 4.71
C LEU A 399 6.86 -12.86 5.58
N PHE A 400 7.33 -13.95 5.00
CA PHE A 400 7.53 -15.17 5.74
C PHE A 400 8.81 -15.04 6.58
N PRO A 401 8.75 -15.24 7.91
CA PRO A 401 9.95 -15.45 8.71
C PRO A 401 10.51 -16.86 8.48
N ASP A 402 11.78 -17.11 8.86
CA ASP A 402 12.37 -18.45 8.75
C ASP A 402 11.67 -19.46 9.69
N GLU A 403 11.19 -18.96 10.84
CA GLU A 403 10.47 -19.73 11.85
C GLU A 403 9.49 -18.81 12.61
N PRO A 404 8.54 -19.34 13.40
CA PRO A 404 7.66 -18.53 14.22
C PRO A 404 8.43 -17.59 15.16
N LEU A 405 7.99 -16.32 15.23
CA LEU A 405 8.61 -15.30 16.07
C LEU A 405 7.90 -15.17 17.43
N GLY A 406 8.59 -14.54 18.38
CA GLY A 406 8.04 -14.24 19.71
C GLY A 406 7.68 -15.51 20.51
N PRO A 407 6.64 -15.45 21.37
CA PRO A 407 6.23 -16.60 22.18
C PRO A 407 5.85 -17.85 21.38
N SER A 408 5.47 -17.72 20.11
CA SER A 408 5.14 -18.88 19.26
C SER A 408 6.35 -19.70 18.85
N ARG A 409 7.59 -19.16 18.97
CA ARG A 409 8.83 -19.90 18.67
C ARG A 409 8.98 -21.15 19.54
N THR A 410 8.63 -21.06 20.82
CA THR A 410 8.78 -22.17 21.78
C THR A 410 7.81 -23.32 21.51
N LEU A 411 6.77 -23.09 20.70
CA LEU A 411 5.79 -24.11 20.34
C LEU A 411 6.30 -25.04 19.23
N GLN A 412 7.43 -24.73 18.59
CA GLN A 412 8.06 -25.55 17.54
C GLN A 412 7.07 -26.03 16.46
N MET A 413 6.08 -25.18 16.13
CA MET A 413 4.97 -25.53 15.24
C MET A 413 5.36 -25.65 13.77
N MET A 414 6.54 -25.16 13.40
CA MET A 414 7.04 -25.07 12.04
C MET A 414 8.56 -25.24 12.09
N HIS A 415 9.12 -25.99 11.14
CA HIS A 415 10.57 -26.13 11.00
C HIS A 415 11.20 -24.84 10.45
N TYR A 416 12.46 -24.62 10.78
CA TYR A 416 13.26 -23.57 10.16
C TYR A 416 13.18 -23.69 8.62
N ASP A 417 12.94 -22.57 7.93
CA ASP A 417 12.73 -22.44 6.49
C ASP A 417 11.48 -23.13 5.90
N GLU A 418 10.58 -23.69 6.70
CA GLU A 418 9.38 -24.36 6.15
C GLU A 418 8.43 -23.37 5.46
N ALA A 419 8.35 -22.13 5.95
CA ALA A 419 7.45 -21.12 5.39
C ALA A 419 7.81 -20.76 3.93
N ARG A 420 9.10 -20.67 3.60
CA ARG A 420 9.54 -20.39 2.22
C ARG A 420 9.29 -21.54 1.25
N HIS A 421 9.13 -22.76 1.74
CA HIS A 421 8.78 -23.95 0.93
C HIS A 421 7.28 -24.23 0.88
N THR A 422 6.48 -23.50 1.67
CA THR A 422 5.03 -23.70 1.71
C THR A 422 4.34 -22.86 0.63
N PRO A 423 3.59 -23.48 -0.30
CA PRO A 423 2.84 -22.75 -1.31
C PRO A 423 1.75 -21.88 -0.69
N ILE A 424 1.61 -20.64 -1.18
CA ILE A 424 0.45 -19.80 -0.86
C ILE A 424 -0.80 -20.53 -1.37
N LEU A 425 -1.78 -20.73 -0.49
CA LEU A 425 -2.95 -21.56 -0.80
C LEU A 425 -3.83 -20.95 -1.88
N GLU A 426 -4.12 -19.65 -1.79
CA GLU A 426 -4.98 -18.98 -2.76
C GLU A 426 -4.73 -17.46 -2.77
N ILE A 427 -4.58 -16.89 -3.98
CA ILE A 427 -4.70 -15.46 -4.24
C ILE A 427 -5.73 -15.29 -5.36
N ASN A 428 -6.98 -14.93 -5.01
CA ASN A 428 -8.10 -14.97 -5.93
C ASN A 428 -8.98 -13.71 -5.90
N ASN A 429 -9.22 -13.10 -7.07
CA ASN A 429 -10.19 -12.02 -7.24
C ASN A 429 -9.93 -10.82 -6.32
N ASN A 430 -8.66 -10.48 -6.11
CA ASN A 430 -8.26 -9.29 -5.33
C ASN A 430 -8.03 -8.09 -6.26
N VAL A 431 -8.12 -6.89 -5.69
CA VAL A 431 -7.84 -5.62 -6.39
C VAL A 431 -6.71 -4.90 -5.68
N ALA A 432 -5.78 -4.29 -6.42
CA ALA A 432 -4.77 -3.41 -5.84
C ALA A 432 -4.56 -2.15 -6.70
N HIS A 433 -4.69 -0.98 -6.07
CA HIS A 433 -4.46 0.33 -6.70
C HIS A 433 -3.96 1.37 -5.69
N SER A 434 -3.49 2.51 -6.19
CA SER A 434 -3.07 3.68 -5.40
C SER A 434 -1.99 3.46 -4.32
N ASN A 435 -1.31 2.30 -4.27
CA ASN A 435 -0.13 2.12 -3.39
C ASN A 435 1.11 2.80 -4.03
N ILE A 436 2.01 3.40 -3.27
CA ILE A 436 3.17 4.13 -3.83
C ILE A 436 4.44 3.67 -3.12
N VAL A 437 5.49 3.29 -3.86
CA VAL A 437 6.83 3.05 -3.29
C VAL A 437 7.80 4.11 -3.82
N VAL A 438 8.84 4.46 -3.06
CA VAL A 438 9.87 5.43 -3.49
C VAL A 438 10.96 4.77 -4.37
N ARG A 439 10.97 3.42 -4.51
CA ARG A 439 12.10 2.64 -5.07
C ARG A 439 11.75 1.38 -5.89
N GLN A 440 10.73 0.58 -5.54
CA GLN A 440 10.26 -0.59 -6.32
C GLN A 440 8.75 -0.76 -6.14
N PHE A 441 7.96 -0.55 -7.19
CA PHE A 441 6.49 -0.48 -7.07
C PHE A 441 5.91 -1.89 -7.09
N LEU A 442 5.47 -2.37 -5.93
CA LEU A 442 4.94 -3.72 -5.78
C LEU A 442 3.53 -3.65 -5.23
N ARG A 443 2.53 -4.01 -6.04
CA ARG A 443 1.14 -4.18 -5.58
C ARG A 443 0.97 -5.50 -4.82
N ILE A 444 1.76 -6.51 -5.19
CA ILE A 444 2.02 -7.75 -4.43
C ILE A 444 3.53 -7.88 -4.24
N ASN A 445 3.99 -8.16 -3.02
CA ASN A 445 5.39 -8.43 -2.73
C ASN A 445 5.48 -9.74 -1.93
N ILE A 446 6.30 -10.69 -2.40
CA ILE A 446 6.54 -12.00 -1.77
C ILE A 446 8.04 -12.23 -1.52
N ASP A 447 8.87 -11.21 -1.71
CA ASP A 447 10.34 -11.35 -1.72
C ASP A 447 10.97 -11.11 -0.34
N GLN A 448 10.37 -10.23 0.47
CA GLN A 448 10.99 -9.79 1.72
C GLN A 448 10.68 -10.74 2.88
N LYS A 449 11.54 -10.67 3.90
CA LYS A 449 11.51 -11.52 5.08
C LYS A 449 11.22 -10.71 6.34
N LEU A 450 10.49 -11.29 7.28
CA LEU A 450 10.37 -10.74 8.63
C LEU A 450 11.50 -11.28 9.51
N MET A 451 12.30 -10.38 10.09
CA MET A 451 13.47 -10.71 10.92
C MET A 451 13.08 -10.85 12.40
N ASP A 452 13.98 -11.44 13.19
CA ASP A 452 13.80 -11.67 14.64
C ASP A 452 13.62 -10.40 15.47
N ASP A 453 14.25 -9.30 15.05
CA ASP A 453 14.08 -7.96 15.64
C ASP A 453 12.83 -7.24 15.12
N TYR A 454 11.97 -7.98 14.42
CA TYR A 454 10.80 -7.54 13.68
C TYR A 454 11.12 -6.68 12.46
N SER A 455 12.38 -6.34 12.16
CA SER A 455 12.73 -5.58 10.97
C SER A 455 12.48 -6.37 9.68
N VAL A 456 12.59 -5.69 8.54
CA VAL A 456 12.34 -6.27 7.22
C VAL A 456 13.66 -6.57 6.53
N GLY A 457 13.92 -7.85 6.32
CA GLY A 457 15.05 -8.37 5.55
C GLY A 457 14.83 -8.23 4.05
N SER A 458 15.93 -8.26 3.29
CA SER A 458 15.93 -8.01 1.85
C SER A 458 15.39 -9.16 1.01
N VAL A 459 15.53 -10.42 1.44
CA VAL A 459 15.20 -11.63 0.67
C VAL A 459 14.70 -12.75 1.60
N ASN A 460 13.69 -13.50 1.18
CA ASN A 460 13.13 -14.67 1.87
C ASN A 460 13.31 -16.00 1.10
N TYR A 461 13.83 -15.94 -0.13
CA TYR A 461 14.10 -17.09 -1.00
C TYR A 461 12.89 -18.00 -1.20
N TYR A 462 11.73 -17.40 -1.47
CA TYR A 462 10.46 -18.12 -1.58
C TYR A 462 10.50 -19.16 -2.71
N GLN A 463 10.45 -20.44 -2.35
CA GLN A 463 10.58 -21.55 -3.30
C GLN A 463 9.58 -22.66 -2.95
N PRO A 464 8.29 -22.47 -3.26
CA PRO A 464 7.22 -23.38 -2.88
C PRO A 464 7.46 -24.79 -3.43
N ARG A 465 7.19 -25.80 -2.58
CA ARG A 465 7.41 -27.23 -2.86
C ARG A 465 6.11 -28.04 -2.75
N PHE A 466 6.06 -29.21 -3.38
CA PHE A 466 4.96 -30.16 -3.20
C PHE A 466 4.87 -30.66 -1.76
N ASN A 467 6.03 -30.95 -1.15
CA ASN A 467 6.18 -31.22 0.28
C ASN A 467 7.03 -30.12 0.91
N ALA A 468 6.44 -29.27 1.75
CA ALA A 468 7.12 -28.12 2.34
C ALA A 468 8.24 -28.51 3.34
N SER A 469 8.14 -29.67 3.97
CA SER A 469 9.18 -30.20 4.88
C SER A 469 10.31 -30.89 4.14
N ASP A 470 10.14 -31.14 2.83
CA ASP A 470 11.15 -31.71 1.95
C ASP A 470 11.56 -30.66 0.91
N PRO A 471 12.54 -29.82 1.22
CA PRO A 471 13.08 -28.81 0.28
C PRO A 471 13.59 -29.37 -1.06
N ASP A 472 13.81 -30.68 -1.18
CA ASP A 472 14.17 -31.32 -2.44
C ASP A 472 12.95 -31.81 -3.25
N SER A 473 11.77 -31.72 -2.67
CA SER A 473 10.53 -32.00 -3.36
C SER A 473 10.38 -31.09 -4.59
N MET A 474 9.60 -31.54 -5.56
CA MET A 474 9.33 -30.77 -6.77
C MET A 474 8.83 -29.36 -6.42
N GLU A 475 9.24 -28.37 -7.21
CA GLU A 475 8.67 -27.02 -7.12
C GLU A 475 7.16 -27.10 -7.38
N LYS A 476 6.41 -26.29 -6.64
CA LYS A 476 4.95 -26.19 -6.73
C LYS A 476 4.57 -24.77 -7.09
N GLU A 477 3.75 -24.63 -8.13
CA GLU A 477 3.30 -23.33 -8.61
C GLU A 477 2.40 -22.60 -7.61
N VAL A 478 2.51 -21.27 -7.60
CA VAL A 478 1.60 -20.38 -6.88
C VAL A 478 0.73 -19.63 -7.88
N LEU A 479 -0.58 -19.87 -7.79
CA LEU A 479 -1.56 -19.30 -8.69
C LEU A 479 -2.10 -17.96 -8.16
N ILE A 480 -1.94 -16.91 -8.97
CA ILE A 480 -2.55 -15.60 -8.80
C ILE A 480 -3.68 -15.49 -9.81
N TYR A 481 -4.91 -15.64 -9.32
CA TYR A 481 -6.10 -15.80 -10.15
C TYR A 481 -7.00 -14.56 -10.09
N ARG A 482 -7.45 -14.07 -11.25
CA ARG A 482 -8.47 -13.00 -11.38
C ARG A 482 -8.15 -11.69 -10.64
N MET A 483 -6.88 -11.38 -10.43
CA MET A 483 -6.50 -10.12 -9.79
C MET A 483 -6.76 -8.94 -10.74
N THR A 484 -7.16 -7.78 -10.20
CA THR A 484 -7.21 -6.51 -10.94
C THR A 484 -6.17 -5.55 -10.39
N VAL A 485 -5.28 -5.03 -11.25
CA VAL A 485 -4.19 -4.13 -10.86
C VAL A 485 -4.22 -2.89 -11.74
N TYR A 486 -4.28 -1.71 -11.15
CA TYR A 486 -4.34 -0.47 -11.92
C TYR A 486 -3.76 0.75 -11.20
N PHE A 487 -3.48 1.81 -11.96
CA PHE A 487 -3.23 3.17 -11.46
C PHE A 487 -4.42 4.08 -11.80
N TYR A 488 -4.70 5.11 -10.99
CA TYR A 488 -5.75 6.10 -11.30
C TYR A 488 -5.21 7.27 -12.14
N ARG A 489 -6.11 8.14 -12.66
CA ARG A 489 -5.79 9.23 -13.61
C ARG A 489 -4.79 10.21 -13.01
N MET A 490 -3.78 10.59 -13.81
CA MET A 490 -2.99 11.81 -13.58
C MET A 490 -3.89 13.04 -13.75
N ALA A 491 -4.67 13.39 -12.73
CA ALA A 491 -5.46 14.62 -12.75
C ALA A 491 -4.67 15.73 -12.02
N ASP A 492 -3.84 16.48 -12.76
CA ASP A 492 -3.23 17.79 -12.43
C ASP A 492 -2.43 17.96 -11.11
N SER A 493 -2.55 17.07 -10.13
CA SER A 493 -2.00 17.17 -8.77
C SER A 493 -0.57 16.61 -8.65
N ALA A 494 -0.08 15.91 -9.68
CA ALA A 494 1.29 15.39 -9.75
C ALA A 494 2.38 16.47 -9.90
N ARG A 495 2.04 17.76 -9.91
CA ARG A 495 3.05 18.84 -9.83
C ARG A 495 3.78 18.87 -8.47
N GLY A 496 3.30 18.15 -7.45
CA GLY A 496 3.89 18.14 -6.10
C GLY A 496 4.52 16.82 -5.64
N VAL A 497 4.26 15.69 -6.28
CA VAL A 497 4.91 14.41 -5.92
C VAL A 497 6.19 14.29 -6.72
N THR A 498 7.30 14.73 -6.14
CA THR A 498 8.63 14.39 -6.63
C THR A 498 8.84 12.90 -6.42
N PHE A 499 8.49 12.09 -7.43
CA PHE A 499 9.09 10.77 -7.56
C PHE A 499 10.60 10.95 -7.54
N ALA A 500 11.33 10.07 -6.85
CA ALA A 500 12.75 9.98 -7.07
C ALA A 500 12.93 9.76 -8.58
N SER A 501 13.47 10.77 -9.26
CA SER A 501 13.65 10.74 -10.71
C SER A 501 14.35 9.44 -11.06
N HIS A 502 13.86 8.72 -12.08
CA HIS A 502 14.48 7.54 -12.67
C HIS A 502 14.18 6.14 -12.10
N HIS A 503 13.08 5.91 -11.35
CA HIS A 503 12.67 4.55 -10.95
C HIS A 503 11.47 4.02 -11.75
N PRO A 504 11.49 2.76 -12.25
CA PRO A 504 10.38 2.18 -13.00
C PRO A 504 9.14 1.90 -12.16
N LEU A 505 7.96 2.22 -12.66
CA LEU A 505 6.66 1.82 -12.10
C LEU A 505 6.25 0.46 -12.66
N ILE A 506 6.15 -0.57 -11.82
CA ILE A 506 5.76 -1.91 -12.24
C ILE A 506 4.45 -2.30 -11.52
N GLY A 507 3.50 -2.90 -12.23
CA GLY A 507 2.24 -3.38 -11.65
C GLY A 507 2.42 -4.67 -10.86
N PHE A 508 3.05 -5.64 -11.51
CA PHE A 508 3.42 -6.94 -10.96
C PHE A 508 4.88 -7.25 -11.29
N VAL A 509 5.66 -7.64 -10.27
CA VAL A 509 7.05 -8.04 -10.44
C VAL A 509 7.15 -9.55 -10.39
N VAL A 510 7.68 -10.11 -11.47
CA VAL A 510 8.06 -11.51 -11.57
C VAL A 510 9.39 -11.68 -10.83
N TYR A 511 9.37 -12.53 -9.80
CA TYR A 511 10.52 -12.88 -8.99
C TYR A 511 10.40 -14.34 -8.51
N ASP A 512 11.07 -14.72 -7.43
CA ASP A 512 11.10 -16.02 -6.74
C ASP A 512 9.85 -16.91 -6.90
N GLY A 513 10.10 -18.23 -6.91
CA GLY A 513 9.11 -19.28 -7.13
C GLY A 513 8.61 -19.38 -8.58
N PRO A 514 7.95 -20.48 -8.97
CA PRO A 514 7.10 -20.48 -10.15
C PRO A 514 5.80 -19.71 -9.85
N LEU A 515 5.69 -18.48 -10.34
CA LEU A 515 4.50 -17.63 -10.19
C LEU A 515 3.63 -17.69 -11.44
N TYR A 516 2.35 -18.01 -11.27
CA TYR A 516 1.40 -18.21 -12.36
C TYR A 516 0.30 -17.15 -12.30
N LEU A 517 0.30 -16.22 -13.24
CA LEU A 517 -0.72 -15.17 -13.33
C LEU A 517 -1.81 -15.61 -14.31
N GLN A 518 -3.02 -15.81 -13.81
CA GLN A 518 -4.13 -16.27 -14.61
C GLN A 518 -5.34 -15.35 -14.51
N HIS A 519 -5.88 -14.94 -15.66
CA HIS A 519 -7.03 -14.04 -15.75
C HIS A 519 -6.85 -12.70 -15.01
N VAL A 520 -5.62 -12.22 -14.93
CA VAL A 520 -5.28 -10.94 -14.31
C VAL A 520 -5.57 -9.78 -15.28
N TRP A 521 -6.19 -8.72 -14.76
CA TRP A 521 -6.49 -7.51 -15.52
C TRP A 521 -5.61 -6.35 -15.06
N PHE A 522 -4.85 -5.80 -16.00
CA PHE A 522 -4.05 -4.59 -15.81
C PHE A 522 -4.70 -3.38 -16.47
N ASN A 523 -4.73 -2.22 -15.80
CA ASN A 523 -5.16 -0.99 -16.46
C ASN A 523 -4.35 0.26 -16.11
N HIS A 524 -4.33 1.18 -17.08
CA HIS A 524 -3.99 2.58 -16.90
C HIS A 524 -2.57 2.83 -16.37
N PHE A 525 -1.61 2.11 -16.95
CA PHE A 525 -0.19 2.37 -16.79
C PHE A 525 0.19 3.52 -17.72
N VAL A 526 0.97 4.48 -17.22
CA VAL A 526 1.33 5.70 -17.97
C VAL A 526 2.81 5.97 -17.79
N THR A 527 3.56 6.00 -18.88
CA THR A 527 4.99 6.34 -18.89
C THR A 527 5.20 7.83 -19.10
N ASN A 528 6.30 8.40 -18.60
CA ASN A 528 6.70 9.78 -18.91
C ASN A 528 8.24 9.93 -18.93
N ASN A 529 8.76 11.17 -19.00
CA ASN A 529 10.20 11.41 -19.07
C ASN A 529 10.96 11.11 -17.76
N ASN A 530 10.27 11.02 -16.62
CA ASN A 530 10.89 10.80 -15.32
C ASN A 530 10.93 9.32 -14.93
N TYR A 531 10.08 8.47 -15.53
CA TYR A 531 10.01 7.04 -15.25
C TYR A 531 9.33 6.24 -16.37
N THR A 532 9.71 4.97 -16.47
CA THR A 532 9.02 3.95 -17.26
C THR A 532 7.87 3.34 -16.46
N SER A 533 6.72 3.09 -17.08
CA SER A 533 5.60 2.37 -16.42
C SER A 533 5.21 1.12 -17.20
N SER A 534 5.08 -0.02 -16.51
CA SER A 534 4.70 -1.30 -17.09
C SER A 534 3.77 -2.11 -16.18
N ALA A 535 2.87 -2.90 -16.77
CA ALA A 535 1.99 -3.79 -16.04
C ALA A 535 2.74 -4.96 -15.41
N ILE A 536 3.65 -5.59 -16.17
CA ILE A 536 4.52 -6.66 -15.71
C ILE A 536 5.99 -6.23 -15.85
N GLY A 537 6.82 -6.59 -14.89
CA GLY A 537 8.27 -6.41 -14.95
C GLY A 537 8.96 -7.43 -14.07
N PHE A 538 10.27 -7.24 -13.86
CA PHE A 538 11.10 -8.17 -13.09
C PHE A 538 11.71 -7.48 -11.87
N LYS A 539 12.22 -8.27 -10.91
CA LYS A 539 12.92 -7.74 -9.74
C LYS A 539 14.13 -6.93 -10.21
N LEU A 540 14.20 -5.68 -9.78
CA LEU A 540 15.30 -4.78 -10.11
C LEU A 540 16.49 -5.03 -9.18
N HIS A 541 17.71 -4.90 -9.71
CA HIS A 541 18.95 -5.09 -8.96
C HIS A 541 19.05 -6.49 -8.36
N ASN A 542 18.67 -7.49 -9.16
CA ASN A 542 18.62 -8.88 -8.76
C ASN A 542 19.94 -9.60 -9.08
N GLU A 543 20.69 -9.96 -8.03
CA GLU A 543 21.91 -10.76 -8.15
C GLU A 543 21.62 -12.27 -8.25
N PHE A 544 20.40 -12.70 -7.90
CA PHE A 544 20.05 -14.11 -7.71
C PHE A 544 19.14 -14.66 -8.80
N SER A 545 19.10 -15.97 -8.92
CA SER A 545 18.29 -16.64 -9.94
C SER A 545 16.80 -16.66 -9.61
N SER A 546 15.97 -16.21 -10.56
CA SER A 546 14.49 -16.35 -10.52
C SER A 546 14.00 -17.66 -11.17
N SER A 547 12.71 -17.99 -11.08
CA SER A 547 12.20 -19.19 -11.76
C SER A 547 12.21 -19.08 -13.29
N ALA A 548 12.56 -20.18 -13.96
CA ALA A 548 12.49 -20.31 -15.43
C ALA A 548 11.07 -20.64 -15.95
N ILE A 549 10.17 -21.03 -15.05
CA ILE A 549 8.85 -21.61 -15.37
C ILE A 549 7.69 -20.76 -14.85
N SER A 550 7.95 -19.54 -14.37
CA SER A 550 6.89 -18.55 -14.13
C SER A 550 6.14 -18.25 -15.42
N ALA A 551 4.83 -18.12 -15.34
CA ALA A 551 3.98 -18.10 -16.52
C ALA A 551 2.76 -17.21 -16.38
N VAL A 552 2.21 -16.80 -17.51
CA VAL A 552 0.96 -16.04 -17.62
C VAL A 552 -0.05 -16.71 -18.54
N SER A 553 -1.33 -16.52 -18.26
CA SER A 553 -2.43 -16.88 -19.16
C SER A 553 -3.67 -16.02 -18.90
N GLY A 554 -4.48 -15.82 -19.93
CA GLY A 554 -5.75 -15.12 -19.87
C GLY A 554 -5.66 -13.66 -19.42
N LEU A 555 -4.50 -13.02 -19.56
CA LEU A 555 -4.30 -11.63 -19.19
C LEU A 555 -5.22 -10.68 -19.98
N ARG A 556 -5.59 -9.56 -19.36
CA ARG A 556 -6.33 -8.47 -20.01
C ARG A 556 -5.66 -7.14 -19.73
N PHE A 557 -5.63 -6.28 -20.73
CA PHE A 557 -5.07 -4.94 -20.64
C PHE A 557 -6.15 -3.94 -21.09
N GLY A 558 -6.43 -2.93 -20.26
CA GLY A 558 -7.30 -1.81 -20.65
C GLY A 558 -6.59 -0.72 -21.45
N PHE A 559 -5.33 -0.96 -21.86
CA PHE A 559 -4.48 -0.04 -22.62
C PHE A 559 -3.67 -0.80 -23.68
N ASP A 560 -3.25 -0.08 -24.72
CA ASP A 560 -2.37 -0.60 -25.77
C ASP A 560 -0.91 -0.17 -25.55
N ASP A 561 0.03 -0.99 -26.01
CA ASP A 561 1.44 -0.61 -26.12
C ASP A 561 1.60 0.43 -27.24
N GLY A 562 2.44 1.46 -27.03
CA GLY A 562 3.00 2.22 -28.16
C GLY A 562 2.73 3.72 -28.25
N GLY A 563 2.69 4.44 -27.12
CA GLY A 563 2.81 5.91 -27.12
C GLY A 563 3.77 6.40 -26.05
N LYS A 564 4.47 7.54 -26.26
CA LYS A 564 5.31 8.20 -25.22
C LYS A 564 4.54 8.57 -23.93
N SER A 565 3.22 8.42 -23.96
CA SER A 565 2.27 8.67 -22.87
C SER A 565 1.42 7.44 -22.49
N LEU A 566 1.73 6.26 -23.01
CA LEU A 566 1.03 5.00 -22.70
C LEU A 566 2.01 4.04 -22.02
N GLY A 567 1.57 3.34 -20.97
CA GLY A 567 2.37 2.33 -20.29
C GLY A 567 2.58 1.08 -21.14
N LEU A 568 3.46 0.20 -20.67
CA LEU A 568 3.84 -1.03 -21.36
C LEU A 568 3.17 -2.25 -20.72
N ARG A 569 2.77 -3.25 -21.50
CA ARG A 569 2.24 -4.51 -20.95
C ARG A 569 3.30 -5.26 -20.16
N ILE A 570 4.52 -5.25 -20.67
CA ILE A 570 5.70 -5.77 -20.00
C ILE A 570 6.93 -4.95 -20.39
N PHE A 571 7.88 -4.78 -19.46
CA PHE A 571 9.16 -4.15 -19.78
C PHE A 571 10.27 -4.67 -18.87
N ASP A 572 11.45 -4.89 -19.46
CA ASP A 572 12.69 -5.14 -18.73
C ASP A 572 13.79 -4.20 -19.22
N GLY A 573 14.56 -3.61 -18.32
CA GLY A 573 15.61 -2.65 -18.67
C GLY A 573 17.02 -3.25 -18.62
N ASN A 574 18.01 -2.40 -18.81
CA ASN A 574 19.42 -2.73 -18.61
C ASN A 574 20.12 -1.61 -17.83
N GLY A 575 21.37 -1.80 -17.44
CA GLY A 575 22.14 -0.81 -16.68
C GLY A 575 22.34 0.55 -17.38
N SER A 576 22.01 0.67 -18.68
CA SER A 576 21.97 1.96 -19.39
C SER A 576 20.64 2.71 -19.20
N ILE A 577 19.60 2.03 -18.73
CA ILE A 577 18.29 2.61 -18.43
C ILE A 577 18.24 2.92 -16.93
N PRO A 578 18.03 4.19 -16.55
CA PRO A 578 18.00 4.56 -15.15
C PRO A 578 16.98 3.73 -14.33
N GLY A 579 17.42 3.24 -13.17
CA GLY A 579 16.64 2.37 -12.28
C GLY A 579 16.72 0.87 -12.56
N TYR A 580 17.43 0.46 -13.62
CA TYR A 580 17.72 -0.95 -13.95
C TYR A 580 19.20 -1.27 -13.80
N SER A 581 19.54 -2.56 -13.87
CA SER A 581 20.92 -3.07 -13.79
C SER A 581 21.12 -4.31 -14.66
N ASP A 582 22.37 -4.76 -14.71
CA ASP A 582 22.83 -5.95 -15.44
C ASP A 582 23.40 -6.99 -14.47
N TYR A 583 22.83 -7.09 -13.26
CA TYR A 583 23.22 -8.18 -12.36
C TYR A 583 22.77 -9.51 -12.95
N ASP A 584 23.45 -10.59 -12.54
CA ASP A 584 23.29 -11.90 -13.20
C ASP A 584 21.82 -12.35 -13.23
N GLY A 585 21.09 -12.14 -12.13
CA GLY A 585 19.66 -12.41 -11.98
C GLY A 585 18.73 -11.48 -12.78
N ASP A 586 19.11 -10.22 -13.01
CA ASP A 586 18.39 -9.31 -13.93
C ASP A 586 18.49 -9.83 -15.37
N VAL A 587 19.67 -10.34 -15.74
CA VAL A 587 19.96 -10.72 -17.13
C VAL A 587 19.20 -11.97 -17.56
N GLU A 588 18.95 -12.90 -16.65
CA GLU A 588 18.25 -14.16 -16.91
C GLU A 588 16.77 -14.16 -16.51
N ALA A 589 16.22 -13.01 -16.17
CA ALA A 589 14.81 -12.88 -15.86
C ALA A 589 13.96 -13.27 -17.08
N THR A 590 12.92 -14.07 -16.85
CA THR A 590 12.09 -14.62 -17.92
C THR A 590 10.67 -14.91 -17.43
N ILE A 591 9.72 -14.92 -18.35
CA ILE A 591 8.34 -15.36 -18.12
C ILE A 591 7.78 -16.00 -19.39
N ARG A 592 6.94 -17.02 -19.22
CA ARG A 592 6.27 -17.72 -20.33
C ARG A 592 4.84 -17.22 -20.52
N ASP A 593 4.45 -16.93 -21.75
CA ASP A 593 3.06 -16.70 -22.13
C ASP A 593 2.46 -17.99 -22.69
N LEU A 594 1.55 -18.61 -21.93
CA LEU A 594 1.02 -19.92 -22.25
C LEU A 594 -0.03 -19.88 -23.36
N ASP A 595 -0.79 -18.79 -23.47
CA ASP A 595 -1.97 -18.70 -24.34
C ASP A 595 -1.95 -17.51 -25.32
N GLY A 596 -0.89 -16.69 -25.26
CA GLY A 596 -0.75 -15.52 -26.13
C GLY A 596 -1.44 -14.28 -25.58
N SER A 597 -2.00 -14.32 -24.38
CA SER A 597 -2.70 -13.17 -23.79
C SER A 597 -1.77 -11.98 -23.46
N LEU A 598 -0.46 -12.22 -23.32
CA LEU A 598 0.54 -11.17 -23.17
C LEU A 598 1.10 -10.73 -24.53
N THR A 599 1.51 -11.69 -25.35
CA THR A 599 2.38 -11.53 -26.51
C THR A 599 1.67 -11.59 -27.86
N SER A 600 0.42 -12.06 -27.88
CA SER A 600 -0.34 -12.52 -29.06
C SER A 600 0.17 -13.83 -29.69
N TYR A 601 1.20 -14.46 -29.13
CA TYR A 601 1.77 -15.73 -29.61
C TYR A 601 1.78 -16.75 -28.47
N PRO A 602 0.95 -17.81 -28.53
CA PRO A 602 0.90 -18.82 -27.48
C PRO A 602 2.22 -19.60 -27.37
N ASP A 603 2.48 -20.10 -26.17
CA ASP A 603 3.67 -20.89 -25.83
C ASP A 603 4.99 -20.19 -26.19
N THR A 604 5.07 -18.88 -25.92
CA THR A 604 6.29 -18.09 -26.12
C THR A 604 6.93 -17.71 -24.80
N GLN A 605 8.25 -17.79 -24.74
CA GLN A 605 9.03 -17.36 -23.58
C GLN A 605 9.65 -15.99 -23.88
N LEU A 606 9.41 -15.02 -22.99
CA LEU A 606 10.04 -13.72 -23.08
C LEU A 606 11.40 -13.76 -22.40
N VAL A 607 12.41 -13.33 -23.14
CA VAL A 607 13.81 -13.28 -22.68
C VAL A 607 14.43 -11.94 -23.03
N ARG A 608 15.48 -11.59 -22.29
CA ARG A 608 16.27 -10.40 -22.57
C ARG A 608 16.96 -10.47 -23.93
N VAL A 609 17.09 -9.34 -24.61
CA VAL A 609 17.70 -9.25 -25.95
C VAL A 609 19.22 -9.42 -25.86
N ARG A 610 19.68 -10.68 -25.80
CA ARG A 610 21.10 -11.06 -25.77
C ARG A 610 21.38 -12.19 -26.75
N PRO A 611 22.45 -12.12 -27.56
CA PRO A 611 22.72 -13.14 -28.58
C PRO A 611 22.68 -14.58 -28.05
N PHE A 612 23.15 -14.83 -26.83
CA PHE A 612 23.14 -16.16 -26.21
C PHE A 612 21.73 -16.75 -25.94
N TYR A 613 20.73 -15.89 -25.70
CA TYR A 613 19.35 -16.33 -25.46
C TYR A 613 18.51 -16.39 -26.73
N LEU A 614 18.95 -15.70 -27.79
CA LEU A 614 18.18 -15.57 -29.02
C LEU A 614 18.50 -16.68 -30.01
N THR A 615 17.53 -16.97 -30.86
CA THR A 615 17.62 -17.82 -32.04
C THR A 615 17.04 -17.06 -33.22
N LYS A 616 17.16 -17.58 -34.44
CA LYS A 616 16.57 -16.95 -35.63
C LYS A 616 15.03 -16.92 -35.59
N GLU A 617 14.43 -17.79 -34.78
CA GLU A 617 12.99 -17.89 -34.55
C GLU A 617 12.47 -16.86 -33.55
N CYS A 618 13.35 -16.21 -32.78
CA CYS A 618 12.94 -15.20 -31.81
C CYS A 618 12.59 -13.86 -32.48
N VAL A 619 11.53 -13.22 -32.00
CA VAL A 619 11.08 -11.90 -32.48
C VAL A 619 11.37 -10.84 -31.43
N ILE A 620 12.22 -9.86 -31.75
CA ILE A 620 12.55 -8.76 -30.85
C ILE A 620 11.40 -7.73 -30.82
N ARG A 621 11.00 -7.34 -29.61
CA ARG A 621 10.03 -6.27 -29.34
C ARG A 621 10.73 -5.10 -28.65
N TRP A 622 11.31 -4.21 -29.44
CA TRP A 622 12.15 -3.10 -28.95
C TRP A 622 11.52 -2.22 -27.87
N HIS A 623 10.23 -1.91 -27.97
CA HIS A 623 9.51 -1.12 -26.95
C HIS A 623 9.37 -1.82 -25.59
N TRP A 624 9.54 -3.14 -25.53
CA TRP A 624 9.56 -3.92 -24.28
C TRP A 624 10.99 -4.22 -23.81
N ASN A 625 11.97 -3.96 -24.68
CA ASN A 625 13.37 -4.37 -24.53
C ASN A 625 13.52 -5.88 -24.23
N LEU A 626 12.64 -6.68 -24.85
CA LEU A 626 12.56 -8.14 -24.72
C LEU A 626 12.42 -8.78 -26.10
N ALA A 627 12.69 -10.09 -26.17
CA ALA A 627 12.44 -10.94 -27.32
C ALA A 627 11.45 -12.04 -26.97
N LEU A 628 10.58 -12.36 -27.93
CA LEU A 628 9.60 -13.44 -27.85
C LEU A 628 10.21 -14.65 -28.54
N CYS A 629 10.49 -15.72 -27.80
CA CYS A 629 11.14 -16.90 -28.31
C CYS A 629 10.20 -18.11 -28.23
N PRO A 630 10.02 -18.89 -29.32
CA PRO A 630 9.18 -20.09 -29.33
C PRO A 630 9.94 -21.30 -28.75
N HIS A 631 10.65 -21.09 -27.65
CA HIS A 631 11.52 -22.07 -27.01
C HIS A 631 11.20 -22.11 -25.52
N HIS A 632 11.41 -23.27 -24.90
CA HIS A 632 11.36 -23.41 -23.45
C HIS A 632 12.76 -23.31 -22.88
N TYR A 633 12.91 -22.58 -21.77
CA TYR A 633 14.21 -22.35 -21.14
C TYR A 633 14.29 -23.00 -19.75
N THR A 634 15.50 -23.41 -19.39
CA THR A 634 15.90 -23.92 -18.06
C THR A 634 17.05 -23.06 -17.53
N LYS A 635 17.38 -23.19 -16.25
CA LYS A 635 18.54 -22.53 -15.64
C LYS A 635 19.54 -23.55 -15.14
N LEU A 636 20.79 -23.43 -15.57
CA LEU A 636 21.92 -24.19 -15.06
C LEU A 636 22.71 -23.33 -14.08
N ASN A 637 22.65 -23.72 -12.82
CA ASN A 637 23.35 -23.12 -11.72
C ASN A 637 24.74 -23.75 -11.57
N VAL A 638 25.77 -22.92 -11.44
CA VAL A 638 27.18 -23.30 -11.28
C VAL A 638 27.72 -22.70 -9.97
N VAL A 639 28.08 -23.56 -9.02
CA VAL A 639 28.56 -23.17 -7.69
C VAL A 639 29.94 -23.75 -7.45
N GLU A 640 30.89 -22.94 -6.97
CA GLU A 640 32.26 -23.39 -6.66
C GLU A 640 32.39 -23.71 -5.16
N GLU A 641 32.99 -24.83 -4.78
CA GLU A 641 32.95 -25.33 -3.38
C GLU A 641 33.59 -24.35 -2.37
N ASP A 642 34.70 -23.69 -2.73
CA ASP A 642 35.39 -22.68 -1.91
C ASP A 642 34.49 -21.48 -1.52
N SER A 643 33.34 -21.33 -2.17
CA SER A 643 32.40 -20.22 -1.96
C SER A 643 31.26 -20.53 -0.97
N PHE A 644 31.01 -21.80 -0.64
CA PHE A 644 29.92 -22.20 0.28
C PHE A 644 30.15 -21.71 1.72
N ALA A 645 31.41 -21.51 2.10
CA ALA A 645 31.82 -21.04 3.44
C ALA A 645 31.98 -19.51 3.57
N ALA A 646 31.85 -18.73 2.48
CA ALA A 646 32.21 -17.31 2.48
C ALA A 646 31.21 -16.44 1.68
N TYR A 647 29.94 -16.43 2.11
CA TYR A 647 28.83 -15.73 1.45
C TYR A 647 28.97 -14.18 1.35
N VAL A 648 30.02 -13.58 1.90
CA VAL A 648 30.06 -12.11 2.06
C VAL A 648 31.31 -11.42 1.48
N ASN A 649 32.34 -12.15 0.99
CA ASN A 649 33.55 -11.52 0.43
C ASN A 649 34.32 -12.34 -0.63
N TYR A 650 33.71 -13.39 -1.19
CA TYR A 650 34.40 -14.23 -2.18
C TYR A 650 34.47 -13.55 -3.56
N LYS A 651 35.65 -13.04 -3.93
CA LYS A 651 35.96 -12.64 -5.32
C LYS A 651 36.58 -13.82 -6.05
N ARG A 652 35.87 -14.34 -7.05
CA ARG A 652 36.35 -15.41 -7.94
C ARG A 652 37.63 -14.97 -8.66
N SER A 653 38.60 -15.89 -8.73
CA SER A 653 39.84 -15.73 -9.53
C SER A 653 39.64 -16.09 -11.01
N SER A 654 38.56 -16.81 -11.32
CA SER A 654 38.18 -17.27 -12.64
C SER A 654 36.66 -17.27 -12.76
N MET A 655 36.11 -16.71 -13.85
CA MET A 655 34.66 -16.61 -14.04
C MET A 655 34.18 -17.73 -14.97
N PRO A 656 33.10 -18.45 -14.61
CA PRO A 656 32.48 -19.38 -15.53
C PRO A 656 31.83 -18.60 -16.68
N PHE A 657 31.93 -19.15 -17.87
CA PHE A 657 31.20 -18.66 -19.04
C PHE A 657 30.74 -19.83 -19.90
N MET A 658 29.65 -19.63 -20.62
CA MET A 658 29.10 -20.63 -21.52
C MET A 658 29.11 -20.17 -22.96
N VAL A 659 29.30 -21.14 -23.85
CA VAL A 659 29.24 -20.96 -25.30
C VAL A 659 28.22 -21.94 -25.86
N ARG A 660 27.37 -21.46 -26.77
CA ARG A 660 26.41 -22.27 -27.52
C ARG A 660 27.00 -22.65 -28.87
N ASP A 661 26.81 -23.89 -29.29
CA ASP A 661 27.46 -24.51 -30.44
C ASP A 661 27.19 -23.84 -31.79
N ASP A 662 26.00 -23.26 -31.98
CA ASP A 662 25.62 -22.51 -33.19
C ASP A 662 26.22 -21.10 -33.27
N ILE A 663 26.66 -20.53 -32.13
CA ILE A 663 27.24 -19.19 -32.03
C ILE A 663 28.55 -19.20 -31.22
N PRO A 664 29.59 -19.93 -31.67
CA PRO A 664 30.79 -20.19 -30.88
C PRO A 664 31.63 -18.95 -30.54
N GLY A 665 31.37 -17.80 -31.19
CA GLY A 665 32.03 -16.52 -30.90
C GLY A 665 31.35 -15.68 -29.82
N VAL A 666 30.23 -16.14 -29.25
CA VAL A 666 29.49 -15.44 -28.20
C VAL A 666 29.72 -16.14 -26.86
N ASN A 667 30.40 -15.45 -25.95
CA ASN A 667 30.59 -15.90 -24.58
C ASN A 667 29.52 -15.26 -23.68
N GLU A 668 28.68 -16.07 -23.05
CA GLU A 668 27.84 -15.60 -21.95
C GLU A 668 28.62 -15.75 -20.66
N THR A 669 29.05 -14.64 -20.09
CA THR A 669 29.86 -14.58 -18.86
C THR A 669 29.00 -14.11 -17.69
N ARG A 670 29.25 -14.66 -16.51
CA ARG A 670 28.62 -14.22 -15.25
C ARG A 670 29.61 -13.50 -14.36
N THR A 671 29.15 -12.44 -13.72
CA THR A 671 30.01 -11.52 -12.95
C THR A 671 29.73 -11.55 -11.44
N GLY A 672 28.70 -12.27 -11.02
CA GLY A 672 28.23 -12.40 -9.64
C GLY A 672 29.15 -13.20 -8.72
N THR A 673 28.86 -13.10 -7.42
CA THR A 673 29.53 -13.81 -6.31
C THR A 673 29.01 -15.25 -6.16
N ALA A 674 29.85 -16.18 -5.68
CA ALA A 674 29.63 -17.59 -5.28
C ALA A 674 28.86 -18.56 -6.22
N SER A 675 27.78 -18.12 -6.88
CA SER A 675 26.88 -18.89 -7.74
C SER A 675 26.68 -18.18 -9.10
N SER A 676 26.59 -18.94 -10.20
CA SER A 676 26.29 -18.40 -11.54
C SER A 676 25.23 -19.21 -12.25
N ASP A 677 24.16 -18.55 -12.66
CA ASP A 677 23.05 -19.19 -13.35
C ASP A 677 23.10 -18.86 -14.84
N PHE A 678 22.91 -19.86 -15.70
CA PHE A 678 22.87 -19.71 -17.15
C PHE A 678 21.53 -20.19 -17.67
N MET A 679 20.83 -19.32 -18.39
CA MET A 679 19.57 -19.71 -19.04
C MET A 679 19.85 -20.45 -20.35
N LEU A 680 19.36 -21.69 -20.45
CA LEU A 680 19.61 -22.61 -21.56
C LEU A 680 18.30 -23.01 -22.24
N ILE A 681 18.34 -23.29 -23.54
CA ILE A 681 17.19 -23.76 -24.33
C ILE A 681 17.05 -25.27 -24.15
N LEU A 682 15.84 -25.72 -23.85
CA LEU A 682 15.47 -27.13 -23.73
C LEU A 682 15.19 -27.76 -25.11
N GLY A 683 15.37 -29.09 -25.21
CA GLY A 683 14.97 -29.89 -26.38
C GLY A 683 16.11 -30.34 -27.29
N GLN A 684 17.37 -30.35 -26.80
CA GLN A 684 18.56 -30.85 -27.51
C GLN A 684 18.88 -30.23 -28.89
N SER A 685 18.18 -29.17 -29.28
CA SER A 685 18.46 -28.46 -30.55
C SER A 685 19.78 -27.69 -30.50
N TYR A 686 20.28 -27.40 -29.29
CA TYR A 686 21.53 -26.70 -29.05
C TYR A 686 22.36 -27.46 -28.02
N SER A 687 23.67 -27.42 -28.20
CA SER A 687 24.64 -27.92 -27.23
C SER A 687 25.42 -26.76 -26.63
N TYR A 688 25.73 -26.88 -25.35
CA TYR A 688 26.44 -25.86 -24.61
C TYR A 688 27.79 -26.38 -24.16
N SER A 689 28.77 -25.50 -24.04
CA SER A 689 30.05 -25.80 -23.41
C SER A 689 30.32 -24.81 -22.28
N LEU A 690 30.62 -25.34 -21.09
CA LEU A 690 30.99 -24.59 -19.90
C LEU A 690 32.51 -24.47 -19.82
N HIS A 691 32.97 -23.25 -19.62
CA HIS A 691 34.38 -22.85 -19.58
C HIS A 691 34.64 -21.91 -18.41
N TRP A 692 35.92 -21.64 -18.16
CA TRP A 692 36.38 -20.67 -17.17
C TRP A 692 37.38 -19.71 -17.80
N THR A 693 37.36 -18.43 -17.40
CA THR A 693 38.23 -17.39 -18.01
C THR A 693 39.72 -17.64 -17.80
N SER A 694 40.10 -18.37 -16.75
CA SER A 694 41.48 -18.72 -16.44
C SER A 694 41.58 -20.17 -15.95
N ASN A 695 41.83 -20.39 -14.66
CA ASN A 695 41.92 -21.71 -14.06
C ASN A 695 40.53 -22.28 -13.78
N ILE A 696 40.37 -23.60 -13.91
CA ILE A 696 39.15 -24.30 -13.49
C ILE A 696 39.24 -24.55 -11.97
N PRO A 697 38.15 -24.34 -11.22
CA PRO A 697 38.06 -24.70 -9.80
C PRO A 697 38.36 -26.19 -9.58
N GLN A 698 38.95 -26.52 -8.43
CA GLN A 698 39.20 -27.92 -8.07
C GLN A 698 37.90 -28.71 -7.87
N THR A 699 36.88 -28.06 -7.30
CA THR A 699 35.53 -28.60 -7.17
C THR A 699 34.50 -27.55 -7.57
N PHE A 700 33.50 -27.98 -8.34
CA PHE A 700 32.31 -27.18 -8.63
C PHE A 700 31.09 -28.10 -8.75
N HIS A 701 29.92 -27.52 -8.50
CA HIS A 701 28.61 -28.17 -8.55
C HIS A 701 27.77 -27.59 -9.67
N LEU A 702 27.00 -28.46 -10.33
CA LEU A 702 26.01 -28.08 -11.33
C LEU A 702 24.63 -28.50 -10.83
N SER A 703 23.67 -27.60 -10.86
CA SER A 703 22.27 -27.93 -10.61
C SER A 703 21.37 -27.29 -11.67
N ALA A 704 20.41 -28.06 -12.20
CA ALA A 704 19.47 -27.56 -13.20
C ALA A 704 18.10 -27.30 -12.57
N ARG A 705 17.49 -26.16 -12.90
CA ARG A 705 16.17 -25.74 -12.40
C ARG A 705 15.20 -25.49 -13.56
N GLY A 706 13.91 -25.74 -13.32
CA GLY A 706 12.87 -25.55 -14.34
C GLY A 706 12.94 -26.55 -15.51
N ILE A 707 13.43 -27.77 -15.29
CA ILE A 707 13.28 -28.87 -16.26
C ILE A 707 11.91 -29.51 -16.06
N GLU A 708 11.04 -29.37 -17.06
CA GLU A 708 9.67 -29.90 -17.00
C GLU A 708 9.62 -31.40 -17.33
N LYS A 709 8.82 -32.19 -16.58
CA LYS A 709 8.64 -33.65 -16.76
C LYS A 709 8.09 -34.10 -18.12
N LYS A 710 7.73 -33.19 -19.04
CA LYS A 710 7.32 -33.57 -20.40
C LYS A 710 8.44 -34.39 -21.04
N LEU A 711 8.08 -35.51 -21.69
CA LEU A 711 8.92 -36.66 -22.10
C LEU A 711 10.16 -36.36 -22.98
N SER A 712 10.56 -35.10 -23.18
CA SER A 712 11.70 -34.72 -24.02
C SER A 712 12.45 -33.45 -23.57
N SER A 713 12.16 -32.88 -22.38
CA SER A 713 12.87 -31.70 -21.86
C SER A 713 14.29 -32.09 -21.44
N THR A 714 15.26 -31.89 -22.32
CA THR A 714 16.66 -32.25 -22.09
C THR A 714 17.58 -31.14 -22.60
N VAL A 715 18.73 -30.97 -21.94
CA VAL A 715 19.78 -30.03 -22.33
C VAL A 715 21.12 -30.76 -22.36
N ARG A 716 21.99 -30.43 -23.32
CA ARG A 716 23.32 -31.03 -23.42
C ARG A 716 24.38 -29.99 -23.06
N VAL A 717 25.15 -30.28 -22.02
CA VAL A 717 26.23 -29.40 -21.54
C VAL A 717 27.54 -30.19 -21.51
N GLY A 718 28.50 -29.78 -22.32
CA GLY A 718 29.89 -30.22 -22.23
C GLY A 718 30.67 -29.35 -21.25
N ILE A 719 31.61 -29.95 -20.53
CA ILE A 719 32.48 -29.24 -19.59
C ILE A 719 33.89 -29.25 -20.18
N CYS A 720 34.47 -28.07 -20.39
CA CYS A 720 35.82 -27.96 -20.92
C CYS A 720 36.84 -28.16 -19.79
N LEU A 721 37.60 -29.25 -19.82
CA LEU A 721 38.62 -29.58 -18.83
C LEU A 721 40.03 -29.65 -19.46
N PRO A 722 41.12 -29.41 -18.70
CA PRO A 722 42.49 -29.54 -19.21
C PRO A 722 42.77 -30.96 -19.70
N ARG A 723 43.54 -31.10 -20.80
CA ARG A 723 43.82 -32.43 -21.41
C ARG A 723 44.43 -33.47 -20.47
N ASN A 724 45.18 -33.03 -19.46
CA ASN A 724 45.89 -33.90 -18.51
C ASN A 724 45.21 -33.96 -17.15
N CYS A 725 43.95 -33.51 -17.00
CA CYS A 725 43.25 -33.63 -15.73
C CYS A 725 42.65 -35.02 -15.56
N THR A 726 42.63 -35.48 -14.31
CA THR A 726 41.74 -36.54 -13.86
C THR A 726 40.60 -35.86 -13.12
N PHE A 727 39.35 -36.28 -13.36
CA PHE A 727 38.20 -35.76 -12.65
C PHE A 727 37.39 -36.91 -12.06
N ASP A 728 36.76 -36.65 -10.93
CA ASP A 728 35.79 -37.54 -10.31
C ASP A 728 34.41 -36.96 -10.55
N LEU A 729 33.53 -37.75 -11.17
CA LEU A 729 32.14 -37.38 -11.31
C LEU A 729 31.36 -37.96 -10.14
N HIS A 730 30.58 -37.09 -9.53
CA HIS A 730 29.72 -37.42 -8.42
C HIS A 730 28.29 -37.00 -8.78
N SER A 731 27.32 -37.83 -8.41
CA SER A 731 25.90 -37.55 -8.62
C SER A 731 25.13 -37.72 -7.32
N TRP A 732 24.02 -36.98 -7.20
CA TRP A 732 23.12 -37.04 -6.07
C TRP A 732 21.68 -36.76 -6.48
N THR A 733 20.76 -37.52 -5.89
CA THR A 733 19.30 -37.41 -6.01
C THR A 733 18.70 -37.71 -4.63
N PRO A 734 17.65 -37.00 -4.16
CA PRO A 734 17.77 -36.14 -2.97
C PRO A 734 17.49 -36.76 -1.58
N LYS A 735 17.86 -36.00 -0.50
CA LYS A 735 17.20 -35.86 0.83
C LYS A 735 17.78 -34.80 1.84
N TRP A 736 18.43 -33.75 1.35
CA TRP A 736 18.84 -32.50 2.04
C TRP A 736 20.14 -32.40 2.86
N LEU A 737 20.77 -31.21 2.69
CA LEU A 737 22.10 -30.70 3.08
C LEU A 737 23.29 -31.59 2.69
N PRO A 738 23.81 -31.48 1.45
CA PRO A 738 24.95 -32.28 1.04
C PRO A 738 26.18 -31.83 1.81
N THR A 739 26.73 -32.73 2.59
CA THR A 739 28.18 -32.78 2.74
C THR A 739 28.75 -33.54 1.55
N ILE A 740 30.04 -33.38 1.23
CA ILE A 740 30.70 -34.15 0.16
C ILE A 740 30.49 -35.69 0.30
N LYS A 741 30.13 -36.15 1.50
CA LYS A 741 29.88 -37.56 1.83
C LYS A 741 28.59 -38.11 1.23
N ASP A 742 27.62 -37.27 0.89
CA ASP A 742 26.31 -37.69 0.38
C ASP A 742 26.34 -37.94 -1.13
N TRP A 743 27.40 -37.50 -1.79
CA TRP A 743 27.60 -37.62 -3.22
C TRP A 743 28.21 -38.98 -3.58
N VAL A 744 27.53 -39.75 -4.44
CA VAL A 744 28.04 -41.06 -4.86
C VAL A 744 28.91 -40.87 -6.10
N ARG A 745 30.14 -41.39 -6.04
CA ARG A 745 31.01 -41.42 -7.22
C ARG A 745 30.37 -42.31 -8.28
N VAL A 746 30.27 -41.79 -9.49
CA VAL A 746 29.75 -42.47 -10.66
C VAL A 746 30.86 -42.63 -11.69
N THR A 747 30.88 -43.76 -12.38
CA THR A 747 31.93 -44.09 -13.35
C THR A 747 31.55 -43.74 -14.79
N THR A 748 30.26 -43.49 -15.03
CA THR A 748 29.73 -43.04 -16.32
C THR A 748 28.75 -41.87 -16.15
N LEU A 749 28.57 -41.09 -17.22
CA LEU A 749 27.53 -40.05 -17.28
C LEU A 749 26.11 -40.63 -17.22
N ASP A 750 25.94 -41.88 -17.66
CA ASP A 750 24.67 -42.60 -17.59
C ASP A 750 24.36 -43.07 -16.16
N GLU A 751 25.38 -43.44 -15.38
CA GLU A 751 25.28 -43.71 -13.93
C GLU A 751 25.02 -42.45 -13.11
N ALA A 752 25.52 -41.30 -13.59
CA ALA A 752 25.10 -39.99 -13.09
C ALA A 752 23.62 -39.68 -13.39
N GLY A 753 23.00 -40.52 -14.24
CA GLY A 753 21.64 -40.43 -14.74
C GLY A 753 20.60 -40.22 -13.65
N TRP A 754 19.84 -39.15 -13.87
CA TRP A 754 18.71 -38.70 -13.08
C TRP A 754 17.70 -39.84 -12.94
N GLY A 755 17.71 -40.48 -11.77
CA GLY A 755 16.61 -41.32 -11.36
C GLY A 755 15.36 -40.45 -11.30
N PHE A 756 14.50 -40.56 -12.33
CA PHE A 756 13.06 -40.42 -12.13
C PHE A 756 12.64 -41.55 -11.18
N GLY A 757 12.92 -41.34 -9.89
CA GLY A 757 12.33 -42.09 -8.80
C GLY A 757 10.82 -41.83 -8.82
N ARG A 758 10.06 -42.91 -8.92
CA ARG A 758 8.60 -42.95 -8.86
C ARG A 758 8.08 -42.13 -7.66
N GLY A 759 7.07 -41.30 -7.91
CA GLY A 759 6.36 -40.49 -6.93
C GLY A 759 5.72 -39.29 -7.61
#